data_AF-A0A7L0T598-F1
#
_entry.id   AF-A0A7L0T598-F1
#
_cell.length_a   1.000
_cell.length_b   1.000
_cell.length_c   1.000
_cell.angle_alpha   90.00
_cell.angle_beta   90.00
_cell.angle_gamma   90.00
#
_symmetry.space_group_name_H-M   'P 1'
#
loop_
_entity.id
_entity.type
_entity.pdbx_description
1 polymer ?
#
loop_
_entity_poly.entity_id
_entity_poly.type
_entity_poly.pdbx_seq_one_letter_code
_entity_poly.pdbx_strand_id
1 'polypeptide(L)'
;MAPKKKNVKKNKADINEMTIIVEDGPLSKLNGLNGLLDGGNGFSCISSEVSDPSYSPNFLEGLSRMRQENFLCDLTISTKTKSFSVHKVVMASSSDYFHNILKKDPSTQRVDLNDVSPLGLATVITYAYTGKLTLSLYTIGSIISTAIYLQIHTLVKMCCDFLIQEISVENCMYIANIAETYGLKTTKEAAHKFIRDNFIEFSETDQFLKLTFDQINELLADDDLQLPSEIVAFQIAIKWLEFDQKRVKFAAELLGNIRFGTISAQDLVNYVQTVPRMMQDADCHKLLVDAMNYHLLPYHQNTLQSRRTRIRGGFRVLVTVGGRPALTEKSLSRDILYRDPENGWKKLSEMPAKSFNQCVTVMDGFLYVAGGEDQNDARNQAKHAVSNFCRYDPRFNTWIHLASMNQRRTHFSLNVFNGLLFAVGGRNSEGGLSSVECYVPATNQWQMKAPLEVPRCCHASAVVDGRILVTGGYINNAYSRSVCMYDPSKDSWQDKSSLSTPRGWHCAVSLLERVYVMGGSQLGGRAERVDVLPVECYSPYTGQWGYVAPLQTGVSTAGASTLNGKIYLVGGWNEIEKKYKKCIQCYNPDLNEWTEEDELPEATVGVSCCTISMPNTKTRESRASSVSSVPVSI
;
A
#
# COMPACT_ATOMS: atom_id res chain seq x y z
N MET A 1 28.34 34.24 28.69
CA MET A 1 28.49 35.58 28.09
C MET A 1 28.80 35.42 26.61
N ALA A 2 27.79 35.58 25.77
CA ALA A 2 27.88 35.45 24.31
C ALA A 2 27.55 36.80 23.65
N PRO A 3 28.26 37.24 22.60
CA PRO A 3 28.00 38.50 21.92
C PRO A 3 27.19 38.34 20.61
N LYS A 4 26.28 39.31 20.43
CA LYS A 4 25.79 40.00 19.22
C LYS A 4 25.20 39.20 18.02
N LYS A 5 23.88 39.37 17.83
CA LYS A 5 23.22 39.49 16.52
C LYS A 5 22.61 40.89 16.36
N LYS A 6 22.91 41.57 15.25
CA LYS A 6 22.23 42.79 14.77
C LYS A 6 21.01 42.36 13.93
N ASN A 7 19.83 42.88 14.24
CA ASN A 7 18.63 42.79 13.39
C ASN A 7 18.56 43.98 12.43
N VAL A 8 18.16 43.67 11.18
CA VAL A 8 17.97 44.61 10.07
C VAL A 8 16.47 44.93 9.91
N LYS A 9 16.22 46.17 9.51
CA LYS A 9 14.96 46.89 9.28
C LYS A 9 14.02 46.23 8.25
N LYS A 10 12.71 46.35 8.48
CA LYS A 10 11.67 46.37 7.42
C LYS A 10 11.30 47.83 7.12
N ASN A 11 11.31 48.21 5.84
CA ASN A 11 10.82 49.50 5.34
C ASN A 11 9.37 49.37 4.83
N LYS A 12 8.61 50.47 5.01
CA LYS A 12 7.24 50.77 4.58
C LYS A 12 7.13 51.08 3.07
N ALA A 13 5.97 50.76 2.49
CA ALA A 13 5.17 51.53 1.51
C ALA A 13 4.04 50.61 1.01
N ASP A 14 2.80 50.99 0.70
CA ASP A 14 1.91 52.10 1.01
C ASP A 14 0.50 51.52 0.75
N ILE A 15 -0.43 51.63 1.70
CA ILE A 15 -1.85 51.28 1.50
C ILE A 15 -2.61 52.60 1.41
N ASN A 16 -3.19 52.84 0.24
CA ASN A 16 -4.03 54.00 -0.03
C ASN A 16 -5.44 53.69 0.47
N GLU A 17 -5.74 54.06 1.73
CA GLU A 17 -7.11 54.10 2.24
C GLU A 17 -7.87 55.25 1.58
N MET A 18 -8.84 54.94 0.73
CA MET A 18 -9.84 55.90 0.26
C MET A 18 -10.79 56.20 1.43
N THR A 19 -10.50 57.27 2.16
CA THR A 19 -11.45 57.86 3.11
C THR A 19 -12.63 58.44 2.34
N ILE A 20 -13.76 57.73 2.34
CA ILE A 20 -15.02 58.28 1.81
C ILE A 20 -15.58 59.22 2.89
N ILE A 21 -15.36 60.52 2.72
CA ILE A 21 -16.06 61.55 3.49
C ILE A 21 -17.45 61.68 2.86
N VAL A 22 -18.48 61.23 3.58
CA VAL A 22 -19.88 61.43 3.19
C VAL A 22 -20.36 62.74 3.84
N GLU A 23 -20.44 63.81 3.06
CA GLU A 23 -21.19 65.01 3.43
C GLU A 23 -22.68 64.78 3.11
N ASP A 24 -23.42 64.20 4.05
CA ASP A 24 -24.88 64.09 3.94
C ASP A 24 -25.58 64.81 5.12
N GLY A 25 -26.30 65.88 4.78
CA GLY A 25 -26.98 66.81 5.68
C GLY A 25 -27.93 66.24 6.76
N PRO A 26 -28.56 65.04 6.64
CA PRO A 26 -29.42 64.51 7.70
C PRO A 26 -28.67 63.91 8.91
N LEU A 27 -27.39 63.55 8.77
CA LEU A 27 -26.57 62.93 9.83
C LEU A 27 -26.10 63.91 10.91
N SER A 28 -26.20 65.22 10.66
CA SER A 28 -25.83 66.28 11.61
C SER A 28 -26.62 66.24 12.93
N LYS A 29 -27.84 65.69 12.93
CA LYS A 29 -28.66 65.51 14.15
C LYS A 29 -28.29 64.26 14.97
N LEU A 30 -27.56 63.30 14.41
CA LEU A 30 -27.01 62.15 15.14
C LEU A 30 -25.65 62.48 15.78
N ASN A 31 -24.89 63.43 15.20
CA ASN A 31 -23.61 63.89 15.76
C ASN A 31 -23.73 64.61 17.11
N GLY A 32 -24.93 65.05 17.51
CA GLY A 32 -25.19 65.57 18.86
C GLY A 32 -25.11 64.50 19.96
N LEU A 33 -25.09 63.21 19.61
CA LEU A 33 -24.86 62.10 20.53
C LEU A 33 -23.38 61.70 20.63
N ASN A 34 -22.48 62.31 19.86
CA ASN A 34 -21.03 62.02 19.98
C ASN A 34 -20.45 62.44 21.33
N GLY A 35 -21.12 63.34 22.08
CA GLY A 35 -20.75 63.69 23.46
C GLY A 35 -21.04 62.61 24.51
N LEU A 36 -21.77 61.54 24.16
CA LEU A 36 -21.95 60.35 25.02
C LEU A 36 -20.81 59.32 24.85
N LEU A 37 -19.83 59.58 23.98
CA LEU A 37 -18.75 58.63 23.65
C LEU A 37 -17.51 58.76 24.56
N ASP A 38 -17.35 59.86 25.31
CA ASP A 38 -16.21 60.07 26.22
C ASP A 38 -16.38 59.38 27.60
N GLY A 39 -17.45 58.61 27.78
CA GLY A 39 -17.77 57.87 29.00
C GLY A 39 -17.57 56.36 28.88
N GLY A 40 -16.31 55.90 28.83
CA GLY A 40 -15.89 54.59 29.34
C GLY A 40 -16.29 53.30 28.61
N ASN A 41 -17.22 53.29 27.66
CA ASN A 41 -17.51 52.12 26.81
C ASN A 41 -17.81 52.60 25.38
N GLY A 42 -16.77 52.95 24.62
CA GLY A 42 -16.89 53.21 23.19
C GLY A 42 -17.51 52.02 22.45
N PHE A 43 -18.18 52.26 21.32
CA PHE A 43 -18.87 51.23 20.54
C PHE A 43 -18.02 49.96 20.38
N SER A 44 -18.51 48.83 20.89
CA SER A 44 -17.84 47.52 20.73
C SER A 44 -17.98 46.94 19.31
N CYS A 45 -18.72 47.61 18.42
CA CYS A 45 -18.84 47.26 17.03
C CYS A 45 -18.57 48.50 16.16
N ILE A 46 -17.34 48.61 15.68
CA ILE A 46 -16.89 49.71 14.81
C ILE A 46 -17.24 49.40 13.34
N SER A 47 -17.42 48.11 13.01
CA SER A 47 -17.93 47.63 11.72
C SER A 47 -18.39 46.17 11.85
N SER A 48 -19.52 45.82 11.23
CA SER A 48 -19.95 44.42 11.03
C SER A 48 -20.23 44.19 9.56
N GLU A 49 -19.67 43.12 9.01
CA GLU A 49 -19.99 42.64 7.67
C GLU A 49 -21.32 41.87 7.70
N VAL A 50 -22.25 42.22 6.82
CA VAL A 50 -23.55 41.56 6.68
C VAL A 50 -23.68 41.10 5.23
N SER A 51 -24.03 39.83 5.03
CA SER A 51 -24.23 39.24 3.70
C SER A 51 -25.70 38.91 3.46
N ASP A 52 -26.21 39.19 2.25
CA ASP A 52 -27.51 38.71 1.77
C ASP A 52 -27.32 37.45 0.89
N PRO A 53 -27.68 36.24 1.38
CA PRO A 53 -27.55 35.01 0.60
C PRO A 53 -28.39 34.98 -0.68
N SER A 54 -29.43 35.83 -0.77
CA SER A 54 -30.33 35.90 -1.93
C SER A 54 -29.82 36.82 -3.04
N TYR A 55 -28.84 37.68 -2.76
CA TYR A 55 -28.32 38.64 -3.73
C TYR A 55 -27.76 37.96 -4.98
N SER A 56 -26.85 36.99 -4.83
CA SER A 56 -26.20 36.32 -5.96
C SER A 56 -27.18 35.55 -6.86
N PRO A 57 -28.11 34.73 -6.32
CA PRO A 57 -29.17 34.12 -7.13
C PRO A 57 -30.03 35.13 -7.89
N ASN A 58 -30.48 36.20 -7.23
CA ASN A 58 -31.32 37.23 -7.84
C ASN A 58 -30.57 38.00 -8.94
N PHE A 59 -29.28 38.27 -8.74
CA PHE A 59 -28.43 38.91 -9.74
C PHE A 59 -28.25 38.05 -10.99
N LEU A 60 -27.99 36.75 -10.82
CA LEU A 60 -27.89 35.79 -11.93
C LEU A 60 -29.22 35.64 -12.68
N GLU A 61 -30.35 35.61 -11.97
CA GLU A 61 -31.68 35.60 -12.58
C GLU A 61 -31.92 36.86 -13.43
N GLY A 62 -31.52 38.03 -12.93
CA GLY A 62 -31.54 39.28 -13.69
C GLY A 62 -30.73 39.20 -14.98
N LEU A 63 -29.48 38.72 -14.92
CA LEU A 63 -28.64 38.52 -16.10
C LEU A 63 -29.23 37.52 -17.10
N SER A 64 -29.83 36.43 -16.61
CA SER A 64 -30.48 35.41 -17.42
C SER A 64 -31.68 35.98 -18.18
N ARG A 65 -32.52 36.78 -17.50
CA ARG A 65 -33.65 37.48 -18.12
C ARG A 65 -33.18 38.47 -19.20
N MET A 66 -32.18 39.31 -18.90
CA MET A 66 -31.62 40.26 -19.88
C MET A 66 -31.12 39.54 -21.13
N ARG A 67 -30.45 38.39 -20.98
CA ARG A 67 -30.02 37.58 -22.12
C ARG A 67 -31.21 37.07 -22.96
N GLN A 68 -32.28 36.59 -22.33
CA GLN A 68 -33.47 36.08 -23.03
C GLN A 68 -34.16 37.18 -23.85
N GLU A 69 -34.14 38.42 -23.34
CA GLU A 69 -34.65 39.61 -24.02
C GLU A 69 -33.68 40.15 -25.09
N ASN A 70 -32.49 39.55 -25.26
CA ASN A 70 -31.37 40.08 -26.04
C ASN A 70 -30.95 41.50 -25.64
N PHE A 71 -31.24 41.89 -24.40
CA PHE A 71 -30.94 43.22 -23.89
C PHE A 71 -29.47 43.30 -23.47
N LEU A 72 -28.71 44.21 -24.08
CA LEU A 72 -27.28 44.44 -23.87
C LEU A 72 -26.34 43.27 -24.26
N CYS A 73 -26.83 42.23 -24.93
CA CYS A 73 -25.97 41.19 -25.50
C CYS A 73 -25.00 41.79 -26.53
N ASP A 74 -23.70 41.72 -26.23
CA ASP A 74 -22.61 42.38 -26.96
C ASP A 74 -21.61 41.41 -27.58
N LEU A 75 -21.88 40.10 -27.49
CA LEU A 75 -21.12 39.03 -28.13
C LEU A 75 -22.04 37.97 -28.72
N THR A 76 -21.76 37.56 -29.96
CA THR A 76 -22.38 36.39 -30.59
C THR A 76 -21.41 35.22 -30.61
N ILE A 77 -21.76 34.10 -29.97
CA ILE A 77 -20.99 32.85 -30.07
C ILE A 77 -21.73 31.92 -31.03
N SER A 78 -21.04 31.47 -32.06
CA SER A 78 -21.61 30.66 -33.12
C SER A 78 -20.93 29.31 -33.23
N THR A 79 -21.71 28.27 -33.43
CA THR A 79 -21.27 26.93 -33.85
C THR A 79 -21.60 26.76 -35.33
N LYS A 80 -21.23 25.63 -35.93
CA LYS A 80 -21.58 25.31 -37.33
C LYS A 80 -23.08 25.46 -37.64
N THR A 81 -23.96 25.21 -36.66
CA THR A 81 -25.41 25.12 -36.90
C THR A 81 -26.27 26.08 -36.06
N LYS A 82 -25.74 26.65 -34.97
CA LYS A 82 -26.50 27.56 -34.09
C LYS A 82 -25.66 28.75 -33.64
N SER A 83 -26.30 29.89 -33.43
CA SER A 83 -25.69 31.10 -32.86
C SER A 83 -26.40 31.51 -31.57
N PHE A 84 -25.65 32.06 -30.63
CA PHE A 84 -26.14 32.45 -29.32
C PHE A 84 -25.67 33.86 -28.98
N SER A 85 -26.63 34.75 -28.68
CA SER A 85 -26.35 36.07 -28.12
C SER A 85 -26.05 35.95 -26.62
N VAL A 86 -24.96 36.57 -26.18
CA VAL A 86 -24.47 36.54 -24.80
C VAL A 86 -23.81 37.87 -24.42
N HIS A 87 -23.51 38.04 -23.12
CA HIS A 87 -22.76 39.15 -22.56
C HIS A 87 -21.27 38.77 -22.45
N LYS A 88 -20.37 39.62 -22.98
CA LYS A 88 -18.91 39.49 -22.87
C LYS A 88 -18.47 39.27 -21.43
N VAL A 89 -18.97 40.11 -20.52
CA VAL A 89 -18.57 40.08 -19.11
C VAL A 89 -18.94 38.75 -18.44
N VAL A 90 -20.12 38.21 -18.74
CA VAL A 90 -20.56 36.92 -18.17
C VAL A 90 -19.67 35.79 -18.68
N MET A 91 -19.44 35.73 -19.99
CA MET A 91 -18.59 34.68 -20.56
C MET A 91 -17.13 34.81 -20.14
N ALA A 92 -16.57 36.02 -20.10
CA ALA A 92 -15.20 36.28 -19.65
C ALA A 92 -15.01 36.00 -18.15
N SER A 93 -16.05 36.11 -17.33
CA SER A 93 -15.99 35.77 -15.91
C SER A 93 -16.03 34.27 -15.66
N SER A 94 -16.65 33.51 -16.56
CA SER A 94 -16.92 32.07 -16.38
C SER A 94 -15.99 31.17 -17.20
N SER A 95 -15.23 31.71 -18.16
CA SER A 95 -14.39 30.96 -19.09
C SER A 95 -13.07 31.67 -19.36
N ASP A 96 -11.97 30.99 -19.04
CA ASP A 96 -10.62 31.52 -19.29
C ASP A 96 -10.35 31.71 -20.79
N TYR A 97 -10.94 30.86 -21.64
CA TYR A 97 -10.87 31.01 -23.09
C TYR A 97 -11.43 32.37 -23.55
N PHE A 98 -12.66 32.70 -23.13
CA PHE A 98 -13.28 33.98 -23.48
C PHE A 98 -12.60 35.15 -22.79
N HIS A 99 -12.14 34.99 -21.54
CA HIS A 99 -11.34 35.99 -20.86
C HIS A 99 -10.11 36.37 -21.68
N ASN A 100 -9.34 35.37 -22.15
CA ASN A 100 -8.11 35.59 -22.90
C ASN A 100 -8.35 36.21 -24.28
N ILE A 101 -9.41 35.79 -24.99
CA ILE A 101 -9.78 36.39 -26.28
C ILE A 101 -10.17 37.86 -26.10
N LEU A 102 -11.06 38.15 -25.15
CA LEU A 102 -11.58 39.51 -24.94
C LEU A 102 -10.53 40.43 -24.31
N LYS A 103 -9.59 39.88 -23.54
CA LYS A 103 -8.42 40.62 -23.06
C LYS A 103 -7.48 41.01 -24.20
N LYS A 104 -7.32 40.16 -25.20
CA LYS A 104 -6.49 40.44 -26.39
C LYS A 104 -7.17 41.41 -27.34
N ASP A 105 -8.47 41.25 -27.56
CA ASP A 105 -9.28 42.14 -28.40
C ASP A 105 -10.67 42.37 -27.79
N PRO A 106 -10.83 43.46 -27.01
CA PRO A 106 -12.12 43.82 -26.42
C PRO A 106 -13.20 44.17 -27.45
N SER A 107 -12.81 44.51 -28.68
CA SER A 107 -13.74 44.91 -29.75
C SER A 107 -14.46 43.74 -30.40
N THR A 108 -13.97 42.51 -30.19
CA THR A 108 -14.56 41.25 -30.72
C THR A 108 -16.09 41.20 -30.51
N GLN A 109 -16.87 41.11 -31.59
CA GLN A 109 -18.34 41.00 -31.50
C GLN A 109 -18.87 39.59 -31.81
N ARG A 110 -18.03 38.75 -32.42
CA ARG A 110 -18.40 37.38 -32.82
C ARG A 110 -17.24 36.43 -32.63
N VAL A 111 -17.54 35.23 -32.11
CA VAL A 111 -16.59 34.12 -31.99
C VAL A 111 -17.23 32.86 -32.57
N ASP A 112 -16.62 32.29 -33.61
CA ASP A 112 -17.08 31.05 -34.23
C ASP A 112 -16.30 29.84 -33.66
N LEU A 113 -17.02 28.91 -33.03
CA LEU A 113 -16.55 27.68 -32.39
C LEU A 113 -17.05 26.47 -33.19
N ASN A 114 -16.43 26.26 -34.35
CA ASN A 114 -16.89 25.28 -35.34
C ASN A 114 -16.77 23.81 -34.89
N ASP A 115 -15.93 23.53 -33.90
CA ASP A 115 -15.69 22.18 -33.38
C ASP A 115 -16.43 21.90 -32.06
N VAL A 116 -17.26 22.85 -31.62
CA VAL A 116 -18.03 22.73 -30.40
C VAL A 116 -19.47 22.30 -30.69
N SER A 117 -19.96 21.34 -29.89
CA SER A 117 -21.33 20.87 -29.87
C SER A 117 -22.31 22.02 -29.53
N PRO A 118 -23.36 22.27 -30.35
CA PRO A 118 -24.39 23.26 -30.02
C PRO A 118 -25.09 22.98 -28.69
N LEU A 119 -25.26 21.70 -28.35
CA LEU A 119 -25.82 21.27 -27.07
C LEU A 119 -24.87 21.61 -25.92
N GLY A 120 -23.59 21.24 -26.05
CA GLY A 120 -22.58 21.52 -25.03
C GLY A 120 -22.43 23.01 -24.77
N LEU A 121 -22.42 23.83 -25.84
CA LEU A 121 -22.36 25.28 -25.73
C LEU A 121 -23.63 25.87 -25.09
N ALA A 122 -24.82 25.40 -25.47
CA ALA A 122 -26.07 25.86 -24.86
C ALA A 122 -26.11 25.56 -23.34
N THR A 123 -25.61 24.40 -22.93
CA THR A 123 -25.51 24.02 -21.52
C THR A 123 -24.49 24.88 -20.77
N VAL A 124 -23.31 25.11 -21.35
CA VAL A 124 -22.28 26.01 -20.77
C VAL A 124 -22.82 27.42 -20.58
N ILE A 125 -23.52 27.96 -21.58
CA ILE A 125 -24.10 29.30 -21.48
C ILE A 125 -25.19 29.30 -20.40
N THR A 126 -26.07 28.30 -20.38
CA THR A 126 -27.08 28.19 -19.31
C THR A 126 -26.43 28.16 -17.92
N TYR A 127 -25.34 27.41 -17.77
CA TYR A 127 -24.56 27.37 -16.52
C TYR A 127 -24.01 28.74 -16.15
N ALA A 128 -23.37 29.46 -17.08
CA ALA A 128 -22.79 30.78 -16.82
C ALA A 128 -23.82 31.82 -16.32
N TYR A 129 -25.09 31.66 -16.71
CA TYR A 129 -26.17 32.58 -16.32
C TYR A 129 -27.02 32.12 -15.14
N THR A 130 -26.94 30.85 -14.74
CA THR A 130 -27.84 30.31 -13.70
C THR A 130 -27.11 29.65 -12.54
N GLY A 131 -25.83 29.30 -12.71
CA GLY A 131 -25.08 28.44 -11.79
C GLY A 131 -25.62 27.01 -11.70
N LYS A 132 -26.62 26.64 -12.52
CA LYS A 132 -27.30 25.35 -12.49
C LYS A 132 -26.92 24.51 -13.71
N LEU A 133 -26.96 23.20 -13.52
CA LEU A 133 -26.59 22.23 -14.54
C LEU A 133 -27.53 21.04 -14.50
N THR A 134 -27.96 20.58 -15.68
CA THR A 134 -28.71 19.33 -15.83
C THR A 134 -27.83 18.36 -16.61
N LEU A 135 -27.38 17.31 -15.93
CA LEU A 135 -26.48 16.31 -16.49
C LEU A 135 -27.22 15.00 -16.75
N SER A 136 -26.83 14.31 -17.81
CA SER A 136 -27.21 12.93 -18.06
C SER A 136 -26.06 12.22 -18.78
N LEU A 137 -25.94 10.91 -18.62
CA LEU A 137 -24.90 10.13 -19.29
C LEU A 137 -24.96 10.28 -20.82
N TYR A 138 -26.14 10.51 -21.40
CA TYR A 138 -26.30 10.71 -22.84
C TYR A 138 -25.71 12.02 -23.36
N THR A 139 -25.68 13.09 -22.54
CA THR A 139 -25.26 14.43 -22.96
C THR A 139 -23.89 14.83 -22.42
N ILE A 140 -23.39 14.11 -21.40
CA ILE A 140 -22.20 14.48 -20.63
C ILE A 140 -20.95 14.67 -21.50
N GLY A 141 -20.73 13.82 -22.50
CA GLY A 141 -19.56 13.91 -23.39
C GLY A 141 -19.50 15.26 -24.13
N SER A 142 -20.63 15.74 -24.66
CA SER A 142 -20.70 17.05 -25.31
C SER A 142 -20.40 18.19 -24.34
N ILE A 143 -20.85 18.07 -23.09
CA ILE A 143 -20.67 19.09 -22.05
C ILE A 143 -19.21 19.14 -21.61
N ILE A 144 -18.59 17.98 -21.30
CA ILE A 144 -17.18 17.87 -20.92
C ILE A 144 -16.28 18.42 -22.03
N SER A 145 -16.48 17.98 -23.28
CA SER A 145 -15.69 18.44 -24.42
C SER A 145 -15.74 19.96 -24.55
N THR A 146 -16.92 20.56 -24.35
CA THR A 146 -17.10 22.01 -24.45
C THR A 146 -16.49 22.74 -23.26
N ALA A 147 -16.67 22.22 -22.04
CA ALA A 147 -16.12 22.80 -20.82
C ALA A 147 -14.58 22.80 -20.83
N ILE A 148 -13.96 21.73 -21.30
CA ILE A 148 -12.50 21.63 -21.48
C ILE A 148 -12.03 22.64 -22.53
N TYR A 149 -12.67 22.66 -23.70
CA TYR A 149 -12.32 23.58 -24.79
C TYR A 149 -12.40 25.05 -24.33
N LEU A 150 -13.45 25.39 -23.59
CA LEU A 150 -13.68 26.73 -23.06
C LEU A 150 -12.97 27.00 -21.73
N GLN A 151 -12.17 26.05 -21.22
CA GLN A 151 -11.38 26.19 -19.99
C GLN A 151 -12.25 26.55 -18.77
N ILE A 152 -13.41 25.90 -18.62
CA ILE A 152 -14.34 26.08 -17.49
C ILE A 152 -14.11 24.97 -16.47
N HIS A 153 -13.04 25.12 -15.67
CA HIS A 153 -12.56 24.09 -14.74
C HIS A 153 -13.62 23.64 -13.73
N THR A 154 -14.43 24.55 -13.19
CA THR A 154 -15.52 24.23 -12.25
C THR A 154 -16.57 23.31 -12.87
N LEU A 155 -16.88 23.51 -14.16
CA LEU A 155 -17.84 22.70 -14.88
C LEU A 155 -17.29 21.30 -15.19
N VAL A 156 -16.01 21.20 -15.55
CA VAL A 156 -15.32 19.90 -15.69
C VAL A 156 -15.38 19.13 -14.38
N LYS A 157 -15.09 19.79 -13.25
CA LYS A 157 -15.17 19.17 -11.92
C LYS A 157 -16.58 18.65 -11.62
N MET A 158 -17.63 19.44 -11.84
CA MET A 158 -19.01 18.97 -11.63
C MET A 158 -19.38 17.78 -12.52
N CYS A 159 -18.88 17.74 -13.76
CA CYS A 159 -19.06 16.59 -14.64
C CYS A 159 -18.33 15.34 -14.10
N CYS A 160 -17.11 15.49 -13.59
CA CYS A 160 -16.37 14.42 -12.95
C CYS A 160 -17.10 13.88 -11.71
N ASP A 161 -17.60 14.77 -10.85
CA ASP A 161 -18.32 14.41 -9.62
C ASP A 161 -19.61 13.63 -9.96
N PHE A 162 -20.37 14.10 -10.96
CA PHE A 162 -21.53 13.38 -11.48
C PHE A 162 -21.17 12.00 -12.03
N LEU A 163 -20.13 11.90 -12.87
CA LEU A 163 -19.70 10.62 -13.41
C LEU A 163 -19.29 9.64 -12.30
N ILE A 164 -18.58 10.09 -11.27
CA ILE A 164 -18.16 9.25 -10.14
C ILE A 164 -19.38 8.78 -9.33
N GLN A 165 -20.37 9.66 -9.13
CA GLN A 165 -21.59 9.33 -8.39
C GLN A 165 -22.46 8.31 -9.12
N GLU A 166 -22.50 8.35 -10.44
CA GLU A 166 -23.36 7.49 -11.26
C GLU A 166 -22.70 6.17 -11.68
N ILE A 167 -21.48 5.85 -11.21
CA ILE A 167 -20.81 4.60 -11.56
C ILE A 167 -21.65 3.40 -11.08
N SER A 168 -21.98 2.52 -12.02
CA SER A 168 -22.66 1.25 -11.79
C SER A 168 -22.03 0.13 -12.61
N VAL A 169 -22.40 -1.12 -12.34
CA VAL A 169 -21.89 -2.27 -13.08
C VAL A 169 -22.24 -2.17 -14.57
N GLU A 170 -23.40 -1.62 -14.91
CA GLU A 170 -23.91 -1.50 -16.28
C GLU A 170 -23.28 -0.35 -17.09
N ASN A 171 -22.59 0.58 -16.44
CA ASN A 171 -22.04 1.77 -17.10
C ASN A 171 -20.55 2.03 -16.82
N CYS A 172 -19.91 1.24 -15.93
CA CYS A 172 -18.54 1.48 -15.47
C CYS A 172 -17.53 1.61 -16.62
N MET A 173 -17.61 0.75 -17.64
CA MET A 173 -16.74 0.84 -18.82
C MET A 173 -17.02 2.06 -19.69
N TYR A 174 -18.29 2.48 -19.78
CA TYR A 174 -18.63 3.70 -20.50
C TYR A 174 -17.98 4.92 -19.83
N ILE A 175 -18.07 4.98 -18.50
CA ILE A 175 -17.49 6.08 -17.71
C ILE A 175 -15.96 6.03 -17.78
N ALA A 176 -15.34 4.85 -17.71
CA ALA A 176 -13.90 4.68 -17.90
C ALA A 176 -13.43 5.20 -19.27
N ASN A 177 -14.13 4.83 -20.34
CA ASN A 177 -13.82 5.29 -21.69
C ASN A 177 -14.00 6.81 -21.85
N ILE A 178 -15.05 7.40 -21.27
CA ILE A 178 -15.22 8.86 -21.25
C ILE A 178 -14.07 9.53 -20.51
N ALA A 179 -13.72 9.02 -19.33
CA ALA A 179 -12.66 9.58 -18.52
C ALA A 179 -11.31 9.53 -19.25
N GLU A 180 -11.03 8.44 -19.95
CA GLU A 180 -9.85 8.31 -20.80
C GLU A 180 -9.88 9.28 -21.99
N THR A 181 -10.99 9.32 -22.74
CA THR A 181 -11.15 10.18 -23.92
C THR A 181 -10.89 11.65 -23.61
N TYR A 182 -11.30 12.12 -22.43
CA TYR A 182 -11.17 13.52 -22.02
C TYR A 182 -10.05 13.76 -20.99
N GLY A 183 -9.23 12.76 -20.66
CA GLY A 183 -8.12 12.91 -19.72
C GLY A 183 -8.52 13.19 -18.26
N LEU A 184 -9.70 12.72 -17.82
CA LEU A 184 -10.24 12.92 -16.48
C LEU A 184 -9.63 11.92 -15.48
N LYS A 185 -8.42 12.23 -14.98
CA LYS A 185 -7.62 11.29 -14.16
C LYS A 185 -8.36 10.73 -12.94
N THR A 186 -8.97 11.59 -12.12
CA THR A 186 -9.68 11.17 -10.90
C THR A 186 -10.88 10.27 -11.19
N THR A 187 -11.66 10.60 -12.23
CA THR A 187 -12.79 9.78 -12.67
C THR A 187 -12.31 8.45 -13.27
N LYS A 188 -11.21 8.44 -14.03
CA LYS A 188 -10.61 7.21 -14.57
C LYS A 188 -10.17 6.28 -13.43
N GLU A 189 -9.47 6.80 -12.44
CA GLU A 189 -9.02 6.04 -11.26
C GLU A 189 -10.22 5.48 -10.48
N ALA A 190 -11.27 6.28 -10.26
CA ALA A 190 -12.49 5.84 -9.60
C ALA A 190 -13.21 4.74 -10.38
N ALA A 191 -13.36 4.88 -11.70
CA ALA A 191 -13.98 3.88 -12.55
C ALA A 191 -13.17 2.56 -12.59
N HIS A 192 -11.85 2.63 -12.75
CA HIS A 192 -10.99 1.43 -12.74
C HIS A 192 -11.03 0.73 -11.38
N LYS A 193 -11.03 1.50 -10.28
CA LYS A 193 -11.20 0.93 -8.93
C LYS A 193 -12.55 0.22 -8.79
N PHE A 194 -13.64 0.86 -9.22
CA PHE A 194 -14.97 0.26 -9.19
C PHE A 194 -15.03 -1.04 -10.00
N ILE A 195 -14.44 -1.05 -11.20
CA ILE A 195 -14.37 -2.25 -12.05
C ILE A 195 -13.58 -3.36 -11.34
N ARG A 196 -12.43 -3.05 -10.74
CA ARG A 196 -11.64 -4.05 -9.99
C ARG A 196 -12.44 -4.66 -8.84
N ASP A 197 -13.13 -3.83 -8.07
CA ASP A 197 -13.85 -4.24 -6.87
C ASP A 197 -15.14 -5.03 -7.22
N ASN A 198 -15.72 -4.81 -8.41
CA ASN A 198 -16.97 -5.43 -8.86
C ASN A 198 -16.80 -6.32 -10.12
N PHE A 199 -15.58 -6.76 -10.40
CA PHE A 199 -15.24 -7.40 -11.68
C PHE A 199 -16.06 -8.66 -11.96
N ILE A 200 -16.36 -9.46 -10.93
CA ILE A 200 -17.16 -10.68 -11.07
C ILE A 200 -18.56 -10.34 -11.58
N GLU A 201 -19.24 -9.38 -10.95
CA GLU A 201 -20.58 -8.96 -11.36
C GLU A 201 -20.56 -8.32 -12.75
N PHE A 202 -19.55 -7.49 -13.02
CA PHE A 202 -19.35 -6.92 -14.35
C PHE A 202 -19.19 -7.98 -15.44
N SER A 203 -18.46 -9.08 -15.16
CA SER A 203 -18.23 -10.18 -16.10
C SER A 203 -19.50 -10.97 -16.48
N GLU A 204 -20.59 -10.78 -15.74
CA GLU A 204 -21.90 -11.36 -16.03
C GLU A 204 -22.78 -10.47 -16.92
N THR A 205 -22.35 -9.25 -17.24
CA THR A 205 -23.12 -8.33 -18.09
C THR A 205 -22.92 -8.58 -19.59
N ASP A 206 -23.91 -8.20 -20.40
CA ASP A 206 -23.79 -8.17 -21.87
C ASP A 206 -22.73 -7.16 -22.35
N GLN A 207 -22.46 -6.12 -21.56
CA GLN A 207 -21.44 -5.14 -21.87
C GLN A 207 -20.04 -5.76 -21.83
N PHE A 208 -19.79 -6.67 -20.88
CA PHE A 208 -18.52 -7.37 -20.78
C PHE A 208 -18.19 -8.16 -22.06
N LEU A 209 -19.18 -8.85 -22.63
CA LEU A 209 -18.99 -9.61 -23.87
C LEU A 209 -18.67 -8.71 -25.07
N LYS A 210 -18.95 -7.40 -24.99
CA LYS A 210 -18.65 -6.39 -26.02
C LYS A 210 -17.29 -5.72 -25.85
N LEU A 211 -16.53 -6.05 -24.80
CA LEU A 211 -15.17 -5.51 -24.60
C LEU A 211 -14.28 -5.82 -25.79
N THR A 212 -13.40 -4.88 -26.13
CA THR A 212 -12.31 -5.12 -27.08
C THR A 212 -11.26 -6.03 -26.44
N PHE A 213 -10.38 -6.60 -27.26
CA PHE A 213 -9.24 -7.37 -26.77
C PHE A 213 -8.39 -6.55 -25.80
N ASP A 214 -8.05 -5.30 -26.16
CA ASP A 214 -7.20 -4.44 -25.33
C ASP A 214 -7.82 -4.18 -23.95
N GLN A 215 -9.13 -3.95 -23.89
CA GLN A 215 -9.83 -3.70 -22.63
C GLN A 215 -9.81 -4.93 -21.71
N ILE A 216 -10.20 -6.12 -22.21
CA ILE A 216 -10.19 -7.32 -21.35
C ILE A 216 -8.75 -7.74 -20.99
N ASN A 217 -7.81 -7.55 -21.89
CA ASN A 217 -6.40 -7.83 -21.66
C ASN A 217 -5.85 -6.93 -20.55
N GLU A 218 -6.15 -5.62 -20.56
CA GLU A 218 -5.77 -4.70 -19.49
C GLU A 218 -6.38 -5.12 -18.15
N LEU A 219 -7.66 -5.47 -18.13
CA LEU A 219 -8.34 -5.88 -16.89
C LEU A 219 -7.74 -7.15 -16.29
N LEU A 220 -7.50 -8.20 -17.09
CA LEU A 220 -6.85 -9.42 -16.61
C LEU A 220 -5.34 -9.22 -16.34
N ALA A 221 -4.69 -8.25 -16.97
CA ALA A 221 -3.32 -7.88 -16.66
C ALA A 221 -3.16 -7.08 -15.35
N ASP A 222 -4.26 -6.63 -14.73
CA ASP A 222 -4.20 -5.93 -13.45
C ASP A 222 -3.83 -6.90 -12.30
N ASP A 223 -2.80 -6.54 -11.53
CA ASP A 223 -2.31 -7.33 -10.42
C ASP A 223 -3.15 -7.19 -9.14
N ASP A 224 -3.90 -6.09 -9.05
CA ASP A 224 -4.80 -5.75 -7.94
C ASP A 224 -6.26 -6.15 -8.21
N LEU A 225 -6.52 -6.81 -9.35
CA LEU A 225 -7.84 -7.33 -9.69
C LEU A 225 -8.33 -8.31 -8.62
N GLN A 226 -9.55 -8.09 -8.12
CA GLN A 226 -10.12 -8.88 -7.02
C GLN A 226 -10.90 -10.08 -7.56
N LEU A 227 -10.36 -11.28 -7.33
CA LEU A 227 -10.97 -12.54 -7.75
C LEU A 227 -10.88 -13.59 -6.63
N PRO A 228 -11.85 -14.53 -6.55
CA PRO A 228 -11.79 -15.61 -5.56
C PRO A 228 -10.68 -16.62 -5.87
N SER A 229 -10.40 -16.85 -7.17
CA SER A 229 -9.34 -17.72 -7.63
C SER A 229 -9.00 -17.45 -9.10
N GLU A 230 -7.85 -17.95 -9.56
CA GLU A 230 -7.47 -17.90 -10.97
C GLU A 230 -8.29 -18.85 -11.86
N ILE A 231 -9.00 -19.84 -11.28
CA ILE A 231 -9.99 -20.62 -12.05
C ILE A 231 -11.10 -19.69 -12.54
N VAL A 232 -11.57 -18.78 -11.69
CA VAL A 232 -12.61 -17.81 -12.06
C VAL A 232 -12.09 -16.87 -13.16
N ALA A 233 -10.85 -16.40 -13.03
CA ALA A 233 -10.19 -15.60 -14.07
C ALA A 233 -10.16 -16.34 -15.43
N PHE A 234 -9.77 -17.62 -15.40
CA PHE A 234 -9.73 -18.49 -16.56
C PHE A 234 -11.11 -18.67 -17.20
N GLN A 235 -12.13 -18.97 -16.40
CA GLN A 235 -13.51 -19.14 -16.87
C GLN A 235 -14.06 -17.86 -17.53
N ILE A 236 -13.80 -16.70 -16.92
CA ILE A 236 -14.18 -15.39 -17.48
C ILE A 236 -13.49 -15.14 -18.83
N ALA A 237 -12.20 -15.44 -18.94
CA ALA A 237 -11.45 -15.29 -20.18
C ALA A 237 -11.99 -16.23 -21.28
N ILE A 238 -12.27 -17.49 -20.95
CA ILE A 238 -12.87 -18.46 -21.88
C ILE A 238 -14.25 -18.00 -22.35
N LYS A 239 -15.11 -17.53 -21.43
CA LYS A 239 -16.44 -16.98 -21.75
C LYS A 239 -16.36 -15.86 -22.78
N TRP A 240 -15.40 -14.94 -22.64
CA TRP A 240 -15.19 -13.86 -23.61
C TRP A 240 -14.66 -14.36 -24.96
N LEU A 241 -13.75 -15.34 -24.96
CA LEU A 241 -13.18 -15.93 -26.18
C LEU A 241 -14.22 -16.72 -26.99
N GLU A 242 -15.08 -17.48 -26.31
CA GLU A 242 -16.10 -18.34 -26.95
C GLU A 242 -17.29 -17.55 -27.51
N PHE A 243 -17.48 -16.31 -27.08
CA PHE A 243 -18.55 -15.45 -27.57
C PHE A 243 -18.41 -15.08 -29.06
N ASP A 244 -17.18 -14.95 -29.58
CA ASP A 244 -16.94 -14.68 -31.01
C ASP A 244 -15.72 -15.49 -31.48
N GLN A 245 -15.94 -16.36 -32.46
CA GLN A 245 -14.91 -17.22 -33.05
C GLN A 245 -13.69 -16.45 -33.57
N LYS A 246 -13.83 -15.18 -33.96
CA LYS A 246 -12.72 -14.33 -34.40
C LYS A 246 -11.73 -14.00 -33.27
N ARG A 247 -12.15 -14.15 -32.01
CA ARG A 247 -11.33 -13.86 -30.82
C ARG A 247 -10.35 -14.97 -30.50
N VAL A 248 -10.55 -16.16 -31.06
CA VAL A 248 -9.69 -17.34 -30.86
C VAL A 248 -8.21 -17.03 -31.11
N LYS A 249 -7.90 -16.17 -32.08
CA LYS A 249 -6.53 -15.75 -32.39
C LYS A 249 -5.82 -15.03 -31.23
N PHE A 250 -6.56 -14.50 -30.27
CA PHE A 250 -6.05 -13.81 -29.09
C PHE A 250 -5.94 -14.73 -27.86
N ALA A 251 -6.31 -16.01 -27.97
CA ALA A 251 -6.44 -16.90 -26.82
C ALA A 251 -5.14 -17.02 -26.03
N ALA A 252 -4.01 -17.29 -26.68
CA ALA A 252 -2.73 -17.46 -26.01
C ALA A 252 -2.28 -16.20 -25.26
N GLU A 253 -2.46 -15.03 -25.89
CA GLU A 253 -2.10 -13.74 -25.28
C GLU A 253 -2.99 -13.42 -24.08
N LEU A 254 -4.31 -13.55 -24.24
CA LEU A 254 -5.28 -13.30 -23.17
C LEU A 254 -5.08 -14.26 -21.99
N LEU A 255 -4.98 -15.56 -22.27
CA LEU A 255 -4.79 -16.60 -21.26
C LEU A 255 -3.39 -16.52 -20.62
N GLY A 256 -2.43 -15.88 -21.29
CA GLY A 256 -1.13 -15.54 -20.72
C GLY A 256 -1.21 -14.65 -19.48
N ASN A 257 -2.33 -13.94 -19.29
CA ASN A 257 -2.59 -13.17 -18.06
C ASN A 257 -3.08 -14.02 -16.90
N ILE A 258 -3.50 -15.28 -17.13
CA ILE A 258 -3.95 -16.17 -16.07
C ILE A 258 -2.74 -16.73 -15.32
N ARG A 259 -2.80 -16.69 -14.00
CA ARG A 259 -1.71 -17.15 -13.12
C ARG A 259 -1.88 -18.64 -12.83
N PHE A 260 -1.77 -19.46 -13.88
CA PHE A 260 -2.00 -20.91 -13.78
C PHE A 260 -1.16 -21.60 -12.70
N GLY A 261 0.05 -21.09 -12.39
CA GLY A 261 0.88 -21.64 -11.31
C GLY A 261 0.34 -21.42 -9.90
N THR A 262 -0.73 -20.64 -9.74
CA THR A 262 -1.47 -20.49 -8.48
C THR A 262 -2.80 -21.24 -8.46
N ILE A 263 -3.10 -22.00 -9.52
CA ILE A 263 -4.21 -22.97 -9.56
C ILE A 263 -3.69 -24.30 -8.98
N SER A 264 -4.51 -25.05 -8.25
CA SER A 264 -4.05 -26.36 -7.74
C SER A 264 -3.83 -27.34 -8.89
N ALA A 265 -2.88 -28.28 -8.76
CA ALA A 265 -2.64 -29.28 -9.80
C ALA A 265 -3.91 -30.10 -10.13
N GLN A 266 -4.74 -30.38 -9.13
CA GLN A 266 -6.03 -31.06 -9.31
C GLN A 266 -7.00 -30.22 -10.14
N ASP A 267 -7.10 -28.92 -9.87
CA ASP A 267 -7.99 -28.01 -10.60
C ASP A 267 -7.50 -27.74 -12.03
N LEU A 268 -6.18 -27.73 -12.25
CA LEU A 268 -5.61 -27.67 -13.60
C LEU A 268 -6.09 -28.85 -14.44
N VAL A 269 -6.07 -30.07 -13.89
CA VAL A 269 -6.56 -31.28 -14.60
C VAL A 269 -8.06 -31.23 -14.79
N ASN A 270 -8.83 -30.89 -13.76
CA ASN A 270 -10.28 -30.98 -13.78
C ASN A 270 -10.96 -29.89 -14.62
N TYR A 271 -10.39 -28.67 -14.63
CA TYR A 271 -11.06 -27.49 -15.19
C TYR A 271 -10.30 -26.83 -16.35
N VAL A 272 -8.97 -26.87 -16.36
CA VAL A 272 -8.18 -26.19 -17.40
C VAL A 272 -7.87 -27.14 -18.56
N GLN A 273 -7.37 -28.34 -18.26
CA GLN A 273 -7.01 -29.34 -19.26
C GLN A 273 -8.22 -29.85 -20.07
N THR A 274 -9.41 -29.82 -19.48
CA THR A 274 -10.66 -30.24 -20.14
C THR A 274 -11.11 -29.30 -21.24
N VAL A 275 -10.62 -28.05 -21.26
CA VAL A 275 -10.94 -27.08 -22.32
C VAL A 275 -10.14 -27.43 -23.59
N PRO A 276 -10.78 -27.75 -24.73
CA PRO A 276 -10.09 -28.23 -25.92
C PRO A 276 -8.96 -27.30 -26.42
N ARG A 277 -9.15 -25.98 -26.26
CA ARG A 277 -8.15 -24.96 -26.62
C ARG A 277 -6.81 -25.17 -25.89
N MET A 278 -6.85 -25.56 -24.63
CA MET A 278 -5.65 -25.79 -23.81
C MET A 278 -4.85 -27.02 -24.25
N MET A 279 -5.41 -27.85 -25.12
CA MET A 279 -4.77 -29.06 -25.65
C MET A 279 -4.45 -28.96 -27.14
N GLN A 280 -5.24 -28.18 -27.91
CA GLN A 280 -5.11 -28.09 -29.36
C GLN A 280 -4.23 -26.93 -29.83
N ASP A 281 -4.18 -25.84 -29.06
CA ASP A 281 -3.36 -24.67 -29.38
C ASP A 281 -1.99 -24.80 -28.67
N ALA A 282 -0.91 -24.72 -29.43
CA ALA A 282 0.44 -24.99 -28.92
C ALA A 282 0.88 -24.00 -27.83
N ASP A 283 0.52 -22.72 -27.98
CA ASP A 283 0.91 -21.67 -27.03
C ASP A 283 0.07 -21.75 -25.76
N CYS A 284 -1.24 -21.99 -25.87
CA CYS A 284 -2.09 -22.28 -24.70
C CYS A 284 -1.64 -23.55 -23.96
N HIS A 285 -1.29 -24.61 -24.70
CA HIS A 285 -0.81 -25.85 -24.11
C HIS A 285 0.49 -25.64 -23.32
N LYS A 286 1.40 -24.81 -23.83
CA LYS A 286 2.62 -24.42 -23.12
C LYS A 286 2.31 -23.75 -21.78
N LEU A 287 1.28 -22.89 -21.70
CA LEU A 287 0.88 -22.27 -20.43
C LEU A 287 0.48 -23.31 -19.37
N LEU A 288 -0.26 -24.35 -19.78
CA LEU A 288 -0.65 -25.47 -18.91
C LEU A 288 0.54 -26.30 -18.48
N VAL A 289 1.43 -26.66 -19.42
CA VAL A 289 2.64 -27.45 -19.15
C VAL A 289 3.57 -26.72 -18.18
N ASP A 290 3.77 -25.41 -18.35
CA ASP A 290 4.57 -24.60 -17.43
C ASP A 290 4.01 -24.65 -16.00
N ALA A 291 2.69 -24.57 -15.85
CA ALA A 291 2.02 -24.65 -14.55
C ALA A 291 2.16 -26.05 -13.94
N MET A 292 1.94 -27.11 -14.72
CA MET A 292 2.16 -28.49 -14.25
C MET A 292 3.61 -28.72 -13.79
N ASN A 293 4.59 -28.26 -14.57
CA ASN A 293 6.00 -28.32 -14.20
C ASN A 293 6.30 -27.56 -12.90
N TYR A 294 5.68 -26.40 -12.69
CA TYR A 294 5.79 -25.64 -11.44
C TYR A 294 5.31 -26.46 -10.23
N HIS A 295 4.26 -27.28 -10.36
CA HIS A 295 3.80 -28.18 -9.29
C HIS A 295 4.67 -29.43 -9.12
N LEU A 296 5.15 -30.00 -10.23
CA LEU A 296 5.97 -31.22 -10.21
C LEU A 296 7.39 -30.97 -9.66
N LEU A 297 7.87 -29.74 -9.69
CA LEU A 297 9.23 -29.36 -9.31
C LEU A 297 9.26 -28.40 -8.10
N PRO A 298 8.85 -28.83 -6.89
CA PRO A 298 8.69 -27.94 -5.72
C PRO A 298 9.98 -27.19 -5.32
N TYR A 299 11.15 -27.81 -5.52
CA TYR A 299 12.46 -27.20 -5.22
C TYR A 299 12.91 -26.17 -6.27
N HIS A 300 12.38 -26.26 -7.51
CA HIS A 300 12.65 -25.29 -8.57
C HIS A 300 11.62 -24.16 -8.62
N GLN A 301 10.58 -24.17 -7.77
CA GLN A 301 9.57 -23.11 -7.76
C GLN A 301 10.17 -21.72 -7.54
N ASN A 302 11.24 -21.59 -6.77
CA ASN A 302 11.97 -20.33 -6.59
C ASN A 302 12.61 -19.84 -7.90
N THR A 303 13.14 -20.73 -8.73
CA THR A 303 13.73 -20.39 -10.04
C THR A 303 12.69 -20.19 -11.13
N LEU A 304 11.49 -20.76 -10.96
CA LEU A 304 10.38 -20.67 -11.90
C LEU A 304 9.44 -19.49 -11.60
N GLN A 305 9.85 -18.55 -10.75
CA GLN A 305 9.02 -17.39 -10.43
C GLN A 305 8.78 -16.51 -11.65
N SER A 306 7.54 -16.09 -11.82
CA SER A 306 7.14 -15.08 -12.80
C SER A 306 5.91 -14.34 -12.29
N ARG A 307 5.39 -13.38 -13.07
CA ARG A 307 4.09 -12.77 -12.78
C ARG A 307 2.98 -13.82 -12.63
N ARG A 308 3.06 -14.93 -13.39
CA ARG A 308 2.07 -16.02 -13.41
C ARG A 308 2.13 -16.98 -12.20
N THR A 309 3.07 -16.81 -11.28
CA THR A 309 3.20 -17.64 -10.06
C THR A 309 2.90 -16.86 -8.78
N ARG A 310 2.59 -15.56 -8.88
CA ARG A 310 2.29 -14.68 -7.74
C ARG A 310 0.80 -14.62 -7.46
N ILE A 311 0.41 -14.39 -6.21
CA ILE A 311 -1.01 -14.22 -5.82
C ILE A 311 -1.56 -12.91 -6.39
N ARG A 312 -2.70 -12.94 -7.10
CA ARG A 312 -3.40 -11.76 -7.62
C ARG A 312 -4.32 -11.20 -6.54
N GLY A 313 -4.39 -9.87 -6.43
CA GLY A 313 -5.22 -9.20 -5.43
C GLY A 313 -4.88 -9.59 -3.99
N GLY A 314 -3.67 -10.14 -3.76
CA GLY A 314 -3.25 -10.60 -2.44
C GLY A 314 -2.91 -9.44 -1.53
N PHE A 315 -3.28 -9.53 -0.25
CA PHE A 315 -2.97 -8.51 0.74
C PHE A 315 -1.82 -8.97 1.63
N ARG A 316 -0.94 -8.03 2.00
CA ARG A 316 0.22 -8.31 2.86
C ARG A 316 -0.21 -8.23 4.32
N VAL A 317 0.15 -9.26 5.09
CA VAL A 317 -0.20 -9.36 6.51
C VAL A 317 1.03 -9.61 7.36
N LEU A 318 0.96 -9.15 8.61
CA LEU A 318 1.91 -9.52 9.64
C LEU A 318 1.61 -10.94 10.12
N VAL A 319 2.64 -11.77 10.23
CA VAL A 319 2.53 -13.18 10.64
C VAL A 319 3.47 -13.44 11.81
N THR A 320 2.97 -14.13 12.83
CA THR A 320 3.77 -14.69 13.91
C THR A 320 3.88 -16.19 13.76
N VAL A 321 5.04 -16.72 14.12
CA VAL A 321 5.37 -18.14 13.93
C VAL A 321 5.95 -18.67 15.24
N GLY A 322 5.29 -19.67 15.82
CA GLY A 322 5.75 -20.41 16.98
C GLY A 322 5.98 -19.54 18.22
N GLY A 323 7.03 -19.88 18.97
CA GLY A 323 7.38 -19.21 20.21
C GLY A 323 6.90 -19.97 21.44
N ARG A 324 7.09 -19.35 22.61
CA ARG A 324 6.74 -19.91 23.91
C ARG A 324 5.73 -19.00 24.61
N PRO A 325 4.43 -19.37 24.60
CA PRO A 325 3.39 -18.56 25.22
C PRO A 325 3.40 -18.65 26.77
N ALA A 326 2.87 -17.63 27.43
CA ALA A 326 2.96 -17.44 28.89
C ALA A 326 1.93 -18.22 29.71
N LEU A 327 0.72 -18.50 29.21
CA LEU A 327 -0.27 -19.29 29.94
C LEU A 327 0.05 -20.79 29.87
N THR A 328 0.73 -21.18 28.80
CA THR A 328 1.06 -22.58 28.54
C THR A 328 2.51 -22.93 28.85
N GLU A 329 3.25 -22.14 29.65
CA GLU A 329 4.72 -22.06 29.86
C GLU A 329 5.62 -23.29 29.59
N LYS A 330 5.07 -24.51 29.67
CA LYS A 330 5.70 -25.80 29.34
C LYS A 330 5.54 -26.25 27.87
N SER A 331 4.61 -25.69 27.09
CA SER A 331 4.38 -26.08 25.70
C SER A 331 4.82 -25.00 24.72
N LEU A 332 5.74 -25.36 23.83
CA LEU A 332 6.08 -24.56 22.67
C LEU A 332 4.91 -24.55 21.67
N SER A 333 4.71 -23.41 21.01
CA SER A 333 3.65 -23.24 20.02
C SER A 333 4.06 -23.82 18.66
N ARG A 334 3.06 -24.37 17.96
CA ARG A 334 3.12 -24.70 16.52
C ARG A 334 2.40 -23.66 15.68
N ASP A 335 1.67 -22.75 16.31
CA ASP A 335 0.74 -21.91 15.61
C ASP A 335 1.47 -20.90 14.72
N ILE A 336 0.86 -20.68 13.57
CA ILE A 336 1.13 -19.54 12.72
C ILE A 336 -0.11 -18.69 12.73
N LEU A 337 0.01 -17.45 13.20
CA LEU A 337 -1.10 -16.51 13.28
C LEU A 337 -0.83 -15.36 12.33
N TYR A 338 -1.87 -14.81 11.71
CA TYR A 338 -1.77 -13.60 10.92
C TYR A 338 -2.69 -12.51 11.49
N ARG A 339 -2.26 -11.24 11.37
CA ARG A 339 -3.07 -10.08 11.75
C ARG A 339 -3.97 -9.71 10.59
N ASP A 340 -5.26 -10.01 10.72
CA ASP A 340 -6.34 -9.50 9.88
C ASP A 340 -6.60 -8.04 10.28
N PRO A 341 -6.51 -7.07 9.36
CA PRO A 341 -6.75 -5.66 9.66
C PRO A 341 -8.14 -5.36 10.23
N GLU A 342 -9.15 -6.19 9.96
CA GLU A 342 -10.54 -5.97 10.39
C GLU A 342 -10.92 -6.84 11.58
N ASN A 343 -10.33 -8.02 11.70
CA ASN A 343 -10.77 -9.05 12.66
C ASN A 343 -9.70 -9.48 13.66
N GLY A 344 -8.59 -8.74 13.77
CA GLY A 344 -7.50 -9.05 14.69
C GLY A 344 -6.72 -10.32 14.30
N TRP A 345 -6.21 -11.05 15.29
CA TRP A 345 -5.36 -12.22 15.04
C TRP A 345 -6.17 -13.48 14.71
N LYS A 346 -5.83 -14.12 13.58
CA LYS A 346 -6.42 -15.38 13.12
C LYS A 346 -5.36 -16.45 12.92
N LYS A 347 -5.73 -17.71 13.13
CA LYS A 347 -4.85 -18.85 12.85
C LYS A 347 -4.76 -19.08 11.35
N LEU A 348 -3.53 -19.09 10.83
CA LEU A 348 -3.20 -19.36 9.44
C LEU A 348 -2.99 -20.87 9.20
N SER A 349 -2.09 -21.46 9.97
CA SER A 349 -1.66 -22.85 9.84
C SER A 349 -0.93 -23.31 11.10
N GLU A 350 -0.39 -24.52 11.08
CA GLU A 350 0.52 -25.03 12.12
C GLU A 350 1.83 -25.51 11.50
N MET A 351 2.95 -25.18 12.14
CA MET A 351 4.25 -25.74 11.80
C MET A 351 4.24 -27.27 11.98
N PRO A 352 5.01 -28.03 11.17
CA PRO A 352 5.13 -29.49 11.34
C PRO A 352 5.66 -29.90 12.72
N ALA A 353 6.49 -29.07 13.33
CA ALA A 353 7.03 -29.28 14.68
C ALA A 353 6.91 -28.00 15.51
N LYS A 354 6.78 -28.16 16.82
CA LYS A 354 6.77 -27.05 17.78
C LYS A 354 8.18 -26.47 17.91
N SER A 355 8.29 -25.14 18.01
CA SER A 355 9.58 -24.48 18.12
C SER A 355 9.45 -23.08 18.72
N PHE A 356 10.51 -22.63 19.40
CA PHE A 356 10.76 -21.22 19.71
C PHE A 356 12.19 -20.83 19.34
N ASN A 357 12.45 -19.52 19.19
CA ASN A 357 13.74 -18.98 18.73
C ASN A 357 14.20 -19.47 17.33
N GLN A 358 13.29 -20.06 16.55
CA GLN A 358 13.49 -20.27 15.11
C GLN A 358 13.62 -18.93 14.40
N CYS A 359 14.30 -18.94 13.25
CA CYS A 359 14.27 -17.81 12.33
C CYS A 359 13.23 -18.05 11.25
N VAL A 360 12.60 -16.96 10.81
CA VAL A 360 11.69 -16.97 9.67
C VAL A 360 12.09 -15.95 8.63
N THR A 361 11.82 -16.26 7.37
CA THR A 361 11.97 -15.30 6.28
C THR A 361 10.99 -15.62 5.16
N VAL A 362 10.71 -14.62 4.31
CA VAL A 362 9.82 -14.79 3.16
C VAL A 362 10.62 -14.57 1.89
N MET A 363 10.54 -15.56 1.00
CA MET A 363 11.21 -15.52 -0.30
C MET A 363 10.25 -16.08 -1.35
N ASP A 364 10.05 -15.36 -2.45
CA ASP A 364 9.22 -15.79 -3.58
C ASP A 364 7.77 -16.17 -3.20
N GLY A 365 7.22 -15.49 -2.19
CA GLY A 365 5.86 -15.75 -1.68
C GLY A 365 5.75 -16.96 -0.75
N PHE A 366 6.86 -17.62 -0.43
CA PHE A 366 6.89 -18.71 0.53
C PHE A 366 7.45 -18.25 1.88
N LEU A 367 6.91 -18.81 2.97
CA LEU A 367 7.47 -18.65 4.31
C LEU A 367 8.46 -19.78 4.57
N TYR A 368 9.67 -19.45 4.96
CA TYR A 368 10.70 -20.39 5.40
C TYR A 368 10.86 -20.32 6.91
N VAL A 369 10.95 -21.48 7.56
CA VAL A 369 11.16 -21.61 8.99
C VAL A 369 12.39 -22.50 9.23
N ALA A 370 13.36 -21.99 9.98
CA ALA A 370 14.65 -22.66 10.19
C ALA A 370 15.06 -22.71 11.66
N GLY A 371 15.58 -23.85 12.08
CA GLY A 371 16.24 -24.04 13.38
C GLY A 371 15.31 -23.76 14.58
N GLY A 372 15.88 -23.19 15.64
CA GLY A 372 15.21 -22.96 16.91
C GLY A 372 15.42 -24.11 17.89
N GLU A 373 14.53 -24.22 18.86
CA GLU A 373 14.55 -25.26 19.90
C GLU A 373 13.21 -25.96 19.99
N ASP A 374 13.22 -27.29 20.03
CA ASP A 374 12.01 -28.13 20.07
C ASP A 374 11.50 -28.43 21.49
N GLN A 375 12.30 -28.09 22.49
CA GLN A 375 12.02 -28.26 23.91
C GLN A 375 12.63 -27.09 24.69
N ASN A 376 11.97 -26.74 25.79
CA ASN A 376 12.49 -25.71 26.69
C ASN A 376 13.59 -26.31 27.58
N ASP A 377 14.75 -25.67 27.60
CA ASP A 377 15.84 -25.99 28.51
C ASP A 377 15.92 -24.94 29.62
N ALA A 378 15.59 -25.33 30.86
CA ALA A 378 15.64 -24.44 32.02
C ALA A 378 17.06 -23.89 32.30
N ARG A 379 18.11 -24.60 31.87
CA ARG A 379 19.50 -24.13 32.01
C ARG A 379 19.94 -23.27 30.83
N ASN A 380 19.10 -23.12 29.81
CA ASN A 380 19.33 -22.32 28.62
C ASN A 380 20.67 -22.67 27.94
N GLN A 381 21.00 -23.96 27.84
CA GLN A 381 22.25 -24.47 27.25
C GLN A 381 22.09 -24.84 25.77
N ALA A 382 20.96 -24.50 25.15
CA ALA A 382 20.65 -24.82 23.74
C ALA A 382 20.78 -26.32 23.40
N LYS A 383 20.56 -27.20 24.39
CA LYS A 383 20.65 -28.66 24.23
C LYS A 383 19.67 -29.21 23.18
N HIS A 384 18.56 -28.50 23.00
CA HIS A 384 17.46 -28.87 22.13
C HIS A 384 17.44 -28.06 20.83
N ALA A 385 18.57 -27.45 20.45
CA ALA A 385 18.72 -26.80 19.16
C ALA A 385 18.49 -27.81 18.03
N VAL A 386 17.72 -27.42 17.02
CA VAL A 386 17.41 -28.27 15.86
C VAL A 386 18.00 -27.70 14.56
N SER A 387 18.10 -28.53 13.53
CA SER A 387 18.52 -28.15 12.17
C SER A 387 17.37 -28.17 11.17
N ASN A 388 16.15 -28.42 11.64
CA ASN A 388 14.95 -28.51 10.82
C ASN A 388 14.78 -27.27 9.94
N PHE A 389 14.38 -27.50 8.70
CA PHE A 389 14.12 -26.46 7.74
C PHE A 389 12.89 -26.84 6.93
N CYS A 390 11.87 -25.99 6.96
CA CYS A 390 10.64 -26.21 6.24
C CYS A 390 10.18 -24.95 5.52
N ARG A 391 9.37 -25.15 4.48
CA ARG A 391 8.79 -24.09 3.68
C ARG A 391 7.28 -24.27 3.65
N TYR A 392 6.57 -23.17 3.88
CA TYR A 392 5.11 -23.06 3.81
C TYR A 392 4.70 -22.29 2.57
N ASP A 393 3.72 -22.82 1.85
CA ASP A 393 3.06 -22.16 0.74
C ASP A 393 1.65 -21.67 1.15
N PRO A 394 1.44 -20.35 1.31
CA PRO A 394 0.15 -19.79 1.71
C PRO A 394 -0.93 -19.95 0.63
N ARG A 395 -0.58 -20.25 -0.63
CA ARG A 395 -1.55 -20.41 -1.72
C ARG A 395 -2.36 -21.69 -1.57
N PHE A 396 -1.69 -22.75 -1.13
CA PHE A 396 -2.26 -24.10 -1.03
C PHE A 396 -2.36 -24.57 0.42
N ASN A 397 -1.94 -23.74 1.39
CA ASN A 397 -1.82 -24.10 2.80
C ASN A 397 -1.05 -25.42 3.01
N THR A 398 0.11 -25.55 2.35
CA THR A 398 0.91 -26.77 2.40
C THR A 398 2.32 -26.51 2.91
N TRP A 399 2.87 -27.54 3.55
CA TRP A 399 4.24 -27.55 4.04
C TRP A 399 5.08 -28.56 3.28
N ILE A 400 6.34 -28.21 3.06
CA ILE A 400 7.35 -29.16 2.63
C ILE A 400 8.55 -29.13 3.57
N HIS A 401 9.10 -30.30 3.84
CA HIS A 401 10.40 -30.44 4.50
C HIS A 401 11.50 -30.27 3.47
N LEU A 402 12.47 -29.42 3.80
CA LEU A 402 13.66 -29.16 2.99
C LEU A 402 14.87 -29.85 3.62
N ALA A 403 16.00 -29.83 2.92
CA ALA A 403 17.26 -30.30 3.50
C ALA A 403 17.55 -29.52 4.78
N SER A 404 17.86 -30.25 5.85
CA SER A 404 18.21 -29.66 7.14
C SER A 404 19.57 -28.97 7.07
N MET A 405 19.77 -27.95 7.89
CA MET A 405 21.07 -27.29 8.03
C MET A 405 22.14 -28.30 8.50
N ASN A 406 23.40 -28.07 8.14
CA ASN A 406 24.52 -28.90 8.59
C ASN A 406 24.72 -28.79 10.11
N GLN A 407 24.49 -27.60 10.66
CA GLN A 407 24.54 -27.36 12.10
C GLN A 407 23.14 -27.18 12.68
N ARG A 408 22.92 -27.73 13.88
CA ARG A 408 21.77 -27.39 14.72
C ARG A 408 21.99 -25.98 15.27
N ARG A 409 20.97 -25.11 15.25
CA ARG A 409 21.12 -23.70 15.63
C ARG A 409 19.88 -23.14 16.31
N THR A 410 20.09 -22.42 17.41
CA THR A 410 19.14 -21.46 18.01
C THR A 410 19.83 -20.10 18.17
N HIS A 411 19.05 -19.03 18.30
CA HIS A 411 19.54 -17.65 18.43
C HIS A 411 20.56 -17.24 17.35
N PHE A 412 20.32 -17.70 16.13
CA PHE A 412 21.07 -17.33 14.93
C PHE A 412 20.27 -16.29 14.15
N SER A 413 20.75 -15.92 12.97
CA SER A 413 19.98 -15.10 12.03
C SER A 413 19.86 -15.75 10.65
N LEU A 414 18.74 -15.52 9.97
CA LEU A 414 18.44 -16.04 8.64
C LEU A 414 18.09 -14.88 7.70
N ASN A 415 18.80 -14.74 6.59
CA ASN A 415 18.59 -13.64 5.64
C ASN A 415 18.41 -14.17 4.22
N VAL A 416 17.54 -13.51 3.45
CA VAL A 416 17.37 -13.76 2.02
C VAL A 416 18.24 -12.78 1.24
N PHE A 417 19.06 -13.30 0.33
CA PHE A 417 19.84 -12.48 -0.59
C PHE A 417 19.95 -13.19 -1.94
N ASN A 418 19.56 -12.49 -3.02
CA ASN A 418 19.59 -13.00 -4.40
C ASN A 418 19.03 -14.43 -4.58
N GLY A 419 17.88 -14.71 -3.96
CA GLY A 419 17.20 -16.02 -4.07
C GLY A 419 17.85 -17.15 -3.24
N LEU A 420 18.80 -16.83 -2.37
CA LEU A 420 19.47 -17.75 -1.46
C LEU A 420 19.16 -17.38 -0.01
N LEU A 421 19.26 -18.35 0.91
CA LEU A 421 19.11 -18.10 2.35
C LEU A 421 20.43 -18.30 3.08
N PHE A 422 20.80 -17.36 3.94
CA PHE A 422 22.03 -17.39 4.72
C PHE A 422 21.72 -17.51 6.21
N ALA A 423 22.11 -18.64 6.81
CA ALA A 423 22.05 -18.87 8.25
C ALA A 423 23.41 -18.51 8.88
N VAL A 424 23.43 -17.57 9.82
CA VAL A 424 24.65 -17.00 10.39
C VAL A 424 24.73 -17.25 11.89
N GLY A 425 25.80 -17.91 12.34
CA GLY A 425 26.14 -18.06 13.76
C GLY A 425 25.09 -18.83 14.57
N GLY A 426 24.81 -18.36 15.79
CA GLY A 426 23.92 -19.00 16.74
C GLY A 426 24.68 -19.87 17.75
N ARG A 427 23.96 -20.81 18.36
CA ARG A 427 24.54 -21.78 19.29
C ARG A 427 23.76 -23.09 19.29
N ASN A 428 24.39 -24.11 19.87
CA ASN A 428 23.79 -25.42 20.14
C ASN A 428 24.40 -26.02 21.42
N SER A 429 24.21 -27.33 21.63
CA SER A 429 24.74 -28.07 22.79
C SER A 429 26.26 -28.03 22.94
N GLU A 430 26.99 -27.76 21.85
CA GLU A 430 28.46 -27.70 21.84
C GLU A 430 28.99 -26.28 22.11
N GLY A 431 28.12 -25.27 22.09
CA GLY A 431 28.46 -23.88 22.38
C GLY A 431 28.08 -22.92 21.27
N GLY A 432 28.74 -21.77 21.23
CA GLY A 432 28.55 -20.75 20.21
C GLY A 432 29.08 -21.20 18.84
N LEU A 433 28.43 -20.76 17.76
CA LEU A 433 28.80 -21.09 16.39
C LEU A 433 29.33 -19.86 15.66
N SER A 434 30.41 -20.05 14.91
CA SER A 434 30.93 -19.08 13.93
C SER A 434 30.51 -19.40 12.50
N SER A 435 30.02 -20.61 12.25
CA SER A 435 29.72 -21.11 10.91
C SER A 435 28.58 -20.35 10.25
N VAL A 436 28.69 -20.22 8.93
CA VAL A 436 27.73 -19.59 8.03
C VAL A 436 27.36 -20.62 6.97
N GLU A 437 26.07 -20.75 6.71
CA GLU A 437 25.54 -21.71 5.74
C GLU A 437 24.60 -21.01 4.76
N CYS A 438 24.71 -21.37 3.48
CA CYS A 438 23.90 -20.83 2.39
C CYS A 438 23.05 -21.94 1.79
N TYR A 439 21.72 -21.80 1.85
CA TYR A 439 20.78 -22.70 1.20
C TYR A 439 20.53 -22.28 -0.24
N VAL A 440 20.66 -23.25 -1.15
CA VAL A 440 20.37 -23.10 -2.58
C VAL A 440 19.07 -23.85 -2.91
N PRO A 441 17.94 -23.14 -3.17
CA PRO A 441 16.66 -23.79 -3.42
C PRO A 441 16.67 -24.80 -4.55
N ALA A 442 17.30 -24.45 -5.69
CA ALA A 442 17.32 -25.28 -6.90
C ALA A 442 17.94 -26.66 -6.68
N THR A 443 18.86 -26.79 -5.73
CA THR A 443 19.49 -28.09 -5.39
C THR A 443 18.97 -28.69 -4.10
N ASN A 444 18.17 -27.95 -3.31
CA ASN A 444 17.76 -28.33 -1.96
C ASN A 444 18.96 -28.74 -1.09
N GLN A 445 20.00 -27.90 -1.04
CA GLN A 445 21.23 -28.18 -0.28
C GLN A 445 21.75 -26.94 0.44
N TRP A 446 22.42 -27.17 1.56
CA TRP A 446 23.17 -26.16 2.30
C TRP A 446 24.66 -26.24 1.98
N GLN A 447 25.29 -25.09 1.77
CA GLN A 447 26.72 -24.97 1.49
C GLN A 447 27.38 -24.11 2.57
N MET A 448 28.55 -24.53 3.05
CA MET A 448 29.34 -23.73 3.97
C MET A 448 29.88 -22.48 3.27
N LYS A 449 29.91 -21.37 4.02
CA LYS A 449 30.50 -20.08 3.60
C LYS A 449 31.55 -19.64 4.61
N ALA A 450 32.27 -18.56 4.30
CA ALA A 450 33.28 -17.98 5.17
C ALA A 450 32.69 -17.75 6.58
N PRO A 451 33.29 -18.37 7.61
CA PRO A 451 32.77 -18.26 8.96
C PRO A 451 33.01 -16.87 9.54
N LEU A 452 32.27 -16.54 10.58
CA LEU A 452 32.61 -15.44 11.49
C LEU A 452 33.98 -15.69 12.12
N GLU A 453 34.73 -14.64 12.41
CA GLU A 453 36.02 -14.75 13.10
C GLU A 453 35.87 -15.33 14.52
N VAL A 454 34.79 -14.94 15.22
CA VAL A 454 34.49 -15.39 16.58
C VAL A 454 33.05 -15.91 16.64
N PRO A 455 32.79 -17.03 17.34
CA PRO A 455 31.43 -17.52 17.58
C PRO A 455 30.50 -16.46 18.17
N ARG A 456 29.28 -16.36 17.63
CA ARG A 456 28.33 -15.31 17.99
C ARG A 456 26.90 -15.85 18.00
N CYS A 457 26.18 -15.67 19.10
CA CYS A 457 24.75 -15.99 19.20
C CYS A 457 23.95 -14.79 19.70
N CYS A 458 22.61 -14.90 19.69
CA CYS A 458 21.69 -13.86 20.18
C CYS A 458 21.90 -12.50 19.49
N HIS A 459 22.49 -12.50 18.30
CA HIS A 459 22.68 -11.32 17.47
C HIS A 459 21.46 -11.14 16.57
N ALA A 460 21.40 -10.01 15.88
CA ALA A 460 20.46 -9.80 14.79
C ALA A 460 21.22 -9.41 13.52
N SER A 461 20.57 -9.59 12.38
CA SER A 461 21.12 -9.17 11.11
C SER A 461 20.04 -8.62 10.19
N ALA A 462 20.45 -7.83 9.22
CA ALA A 462 19.57 -7.36 8.16
C ALA A 462 20.36 -7.17 6.86
N VAL A 463 19.66 -7.21 5.73
CA VAL A 463 20.27 -7.04 4.40
C VAL A 463 20.26 -5.58 4.00
N VAL A 464 21.41 -5.00 3.72
CA VAL A 464 21.55 -3.60 3.32
C VAL A 464 22.67 -3.46 2.31
N ASP A 465 22.44 -2.67 1.27
CA ASP A 465 23.44 -2.42 0.20
C ASP A 465 24.08 -3.70 -0.33
N GLY A 466 23.22 -4.67 -0.66
CA GLY A 466 23.59 -5.97 -1.22
C GLY A 466 24.40 -6.89 -0.29
N ARG A 467 24.43 -6.60 1.02
CA ARG A 467 25.27 -7.29 2.00
C ARG A 467 24.50 -7.61 3.28
N ILE A 468 25.01 -8.52 4.10
CA ILE A 468 24.38 -8.94 5.36
C ILE A 468 25.09 -8.26 6.53
N LEU A 469 24.43 -7.30 7.18
CA LEU A 469 24.94 -6.60 8.35
C LEU A 469 24.56 -7.37 9.61
N VAL A 470 25.54 -7.79 10.42
CA VAL A 470 25.33 -8.54 11.66
C VAL A 470 25.73 -7.67 12.85
N THR A 471 24.81 -7.48 13.79
CA THR A 471 24.93 -6.49 14.87
C THR A 471 24.87 -7.14 16.25
N GLY A 472 25.76 -6.69 17.14
CA GLY A 472 25.78 -7.06 18.55
C GLY A 472 25.84 -8.57 18.80
N GLY A 473 25.02 -9.02 19.76
CA GLY A 473 24.93 -10.40 20.18
C GLY A 473 25.76 -10.71 21.44
N TYR A 474 25.92 -11.99 21.70
CA TYR A 474 26.67 -12.53 22.82
C TYR A 474 27.93 -13.23 22.28
N ILE A 475 29.10 -12.69 22.65
CA ILE A 475 30.42 -13.10 22.18
C ILE A 475 31.34 -13.17 23.40
N ASN A 476 32.12 -14.26 23.53
CA ASN A 476 33.06 -14.43 24.64
C ASN A 476 32.44 -14.16 26.02
N ASN A 477 31.23 -14.65 26.25
CA ASN A 477 30.46 -14.48 27.49
C ASN A 477 30.07 -13.04 27.84
N ALA A 478 30.02 -12.13 26.85
CA ALA A 478 29.61 -10.75 27.05
C ALA A 478 28.66 -10.26 25.95
N TYR A 479 27.80 -9.31 26.29
CA TYR A 479 27.06 -8.53 25.30
C TYR A 479 28.02 -7.70 24.47
N SER A 480 27.83 -7.71 23.16
CA SER A 480 28.73 -7.05 22.23
C SER A 480 28.08 -5.85 21.55
N ARG A 481 28.92 -4.87 21.21
CA ARG A 481 28.62 -3.77 20.29
C ARG A 481 29.17 -4.01 18.88
N SER A 482 29.90 -5.10 18.69
CA SER A 482 30.59 -5.41 17.43
C SER A 482 29.60 -5.50 16.28
N VAL A 483 29.98 -4.95 15.14
CA VAL A 483 29.22 -5.02 13.91
C VAL A 483 30.16 -5.52 12.82
N CYS A 484 29.72 -6.52 12.07
CA CYS A 484 30.43 -6.99 10.89
C CYS A 484 29.45 -7.13 9.73
N MET A 485 29.98 -7.08 8.52
CA MET A 485 29.22 -7.15 7.28
C MET A 485 29.77 -8.30 6.44
N TYR A 486 28.90 -9.19 5.99
CA TYR A 486 29.25 -10.23 5.04
C TYR A 486 28.91 -9.79 3.63
N ASP A 487 29.86 -9.96 2.72
CA ASP A 487 29.71 -9.76 1.28
C ASP A 487 29.53 -11.12 0.60
N PRO A 488 28.29 -11.52 0.23
CA PRO A 488 28.05 -12.82 -0.38
C PRO A 488 28.72 -13.00 -1.75
N SER A 489 29.07 -11.91 -2.44
CA SER A 489 29.74 -11.97 -3.75
C SER A 489 31.22 -12.32 -3.63
N LYS A 490 31.84 -11.98 -2.50
CA LYS A 490 33.26 -12.22 -2.21
C LYS A 490 33.49 -13.33 -1.20
N ASP A 491 32.42 -13.84 -0.58
CA ASP A 491 32.47 -14.79 0.52
C ASP A 491 33.45 -14.33 1.61
N SER A 492 33.26 -13.10 2.10
CA SER A 492 34.19 -12.46 3.05
C SER A 492 33.49 -11.52 4.03
N TRP A 493 34.15 -11.28 5.15
CA TRP A 493 33.67 -10.43 6.24
C TRP A 493 34.47 -9.13 6.33
N GLN A 494 33.79 -8.07 6.76
CA GLN A 494 34.39 -6.77 7.05
C GLN A 494 33.82 -6.20 8.34
N ASP A 495 34.68 -5.72 9.22
CA ASP A 495 34.26 -4.97 10.41
C ASP A 495 33.65 -3.62 10.05
N LYS A 496 32.68 -3.20 10.86
CA LYS A 496 31.97 -1.93 10.70
C LYS A 496 31.96 -1.15 12.01
N SER A 497 31.56 0.11 11.91
CA SER A 497 31.28 0.98 13.04
C SER A 497 30.43 0.24 14.08
N SER A 498 30.90 0.20 15.32
CA SER A 498 30.21 -0.49 16.41
C SER A 498 28.92 0.23 16.79
N LEU A 499 27.99 -0.52 17.39
CA LEU A 499 26.85 0.06 18.10
C LEU A 499 27.33 0.92 19.27
N SER A 500 26.50 1.86 19.69
CA SER A 500 26.75 2.65 20.90
C SER A 500 26.51 1.82 22.16
N THR A 501 25.49 0.97 22.15
CA THR A 501 25.09 0.15 23.31
C THR A 501 25.28 -1.34 23.01
N PRO A 502 26.02 -2.11 23.84
CA PRO A 502 26.11 -3.55 23.68
C PRO A 502 24.75 -4.18 23.90
N ARG A 503 24.34 -5.13 23.05
CA ARG A 503 23.01 -5.74 23.16
C ARG A 503 22.95 -7.14 22.57
N GLY A 504 22.02 -7.95 23.07
CA GLY A 504 21.69 -9.28 22.56
C GLY A 504 20.21 -9.59 22.71
N TRP A 505 19.73 -10.58 21.97
CA TRP A 505 18.30 -10.90 21.80
C TRP A 505 17.48 -9.71 21.29
N HIS A 506 18.12 -8.80 20.55
CA HIS A 506 17.51 -7.68 19.85
C HIS A 506 17.03 -8.08 18.46
N CYS A 507 16.35 -7.16 17.78
CA CYS A 507 15.92 -7.33 16.40
C CYS A 507 16.67 -6.35 15.49
N ALA A 508 16.84 -6.73 14.22
CA ALA A 508 17.32 -5.86 13.16
C ALA A 508 16.43 -6.03 11.93
N VAL A 509 16.03 -4.92 11.30
CA VAL A 509 15.25 -4.95 10.06
C VAL A 509 15.75 -3.90 9.09
N SER A 510 15.57 -4.14 7.80
CA SER A 510 15.86 -3.18 6.75
C SER A 510 14.59 -2.46 6.31
N LEU A 511 14.62 -1.13 6.28
CA LEU A 511 13.53 -0.29 5.83
C LEU A 511 14.10 0.98 5.18
N LEU A 512 13.60 1.35 4.00
CA LEU A 512 14.06 2.54 3.26
C LEU A 512 15.60 2.64 3.16
N GLU A 513 16.23 1.53 2.74
CA GLU A 513 17.69 1.40 2.55
C GLU A 513 18.56 1.61 3.82
N ARG A 514 17.94 1.57 4.99
CA ARG A 514 18.61 1.68 6.29
C ARG A 514 18.35 0.43 7.12
N VAL A 515 19.21 0.18 8.11
CA VAL A 515 19.01 -0.90 9.09
C VAL A 515 18.67 -0.31 10.44
N TYR A 516 17.57 -0.76 11.02
CA TYR A 516 17.13 -0.37 12.35
C TYR A 516 17.41 -1.51 13.33
N VAL A 517 18.09 -1.20 14.42
CA VAL A 517 18.46 -2.12 15.50
C VAL A 517 17.71 -1.72 16.76
N MET A 518 16.85 -2.60 17.25
CA MET A 518 15.86 -2.27 18.27
C MET A 518 15.70 -3.37 19.32
N GLY A 519 15.42 -2.95 20.55
CA GLY A 519 15.19 -3.85 21.67
C GLY A 519 16.44 -4.64 22.08
N GLY A 520 16.18 -5.78 22.69
CA GLY A 520 17.18 -6.65 23.30
C GLY A 520 17.51 -6.24 24.73
N SER A 521 18.56 -6.87 25.23
CA SER A 521 19.01 -6.72 26.61
C SER A 521 20.52 -6.52 26.69
N GLN A 522 20.96 -5.95 27.81
CA GLN A 522 22.36 -5.73 28.16
C GLN A 522 22.59 -5.94 29.66
N LEU A 523 23.84 -5.81 30.12
CA LEU A 523 24.17 -5.74 31.54
C LEU A 523 24.12 -4.29 32.03
N GLY A 524 23.35 -4.05 33.09
CA GLY A 524 23.28 -2.80 33.83
C GLY A 524 24.46 -2.61 34.77
N GLY A 525 24.48 -1.45 35.46
CA GLY A 525 25.58 -1.06 36.33
C GLY A 525 25.77 -1.93 37.57
N ARG A 526 24.78 -2.75 37.94
CA ARG A 526 24.83 -3.71 39.06
C ARG A 526 24.93 -5.16 38.56
N ALA A 527 25.36 -5.37 37.31
CA ALA A 527 25.41 -6.67 36.64
C ALA A 527 24.06 -7.39 36.50
N GLU A 528 22.96 -6.65 36.64
CA GLU A 528 21.61 -7.10 36.33
C GLU A 528 21.33 -6.99 34.83
N ARG A 529 20.46 -7.85 34.30
CA ARG A 529 20.03 -7.69 32.91
C ARG A 529 18.97 -6.58 32.82
N VAL A 530 19.15 -5.65 31.90
CA VAL A 530 18.23 -4.53 31.63
C VAL A 530 17.85 -4.46 30.15
N ASP A 531 16.66 -3.91 29.88
CA ASP A 531 16.18 -3.67 28.52
C ASP A 531 16.97 -2.56 27.82
N VAL A 532 17.10 -2.66 26.48
CA VAL A 532 17.70 -1.62 25.66
C VAL A 532 16.62 -0.87 24.89
N LEU A 533 16.26 0.33 25.37
CA LEU A 533 15.26 1.20 24.75
C LEU A 533 15.76 1.99 23.53
N PRO A 534 17.02 2.50 23.50
CA PRO A 534 17.51 3.25 22.35
C PRO A 534 17.54 2.40 21.07
N VAL A 535 16.94 2.96 20.02
CA VAL A 535 16.92 2.37 18.67
C VAL A 535 17.99 3.05 17.82
N GLU A 536 18.85 2.23 17.22
CA GLU A 536 19.97 2.70 16.40
C GLU A 536 19.66 2.43 14.92
N CYS A 537 19.93 3.41 14.06
CA CYS A 537 19.70 3.36 12.63
C CYS A 537 21.03 3.50 11.88
N TYR A 538 21.36 2.51 11.05
CA TYR A 538 22.55 2.49 10.21
C TYR A 538 22.26 3.07 8.84
N SER A 539 23.10 4.00 8.39
CA SER A 539 23.10 4.47 7.01
C SER A 539 24.28 3.82 6.24
N PRO A 540 24.01 2.99 5.20
CA PRO A 540 25.09 2.41 4.40
C PRO A 540 25.88 3.48 3.62
N TYR A 541 25.22 4.59 3.26
CA TYR A 541 25.82 5.70 2.53
C TYR A 541 26.94 6.41 3.29
N THR A 542 26.74 6.63 4.59
CA THR A 542 27.74 7.30 5.45
C THR A 542 28.58 6.31 6.26
N GLY A 543 28.13 5.07 6.40
CA GLY A 543 28.73 4.07 7.27
C GLY A 543 28.58 4.37 8.76
N GLN A 544 27.65 5.26 9.13
CA GLN A 544 27.46 5.75 10.50
C GLN A 544 26.13 5.27 11.09
N TRP A 545 26.11 5.23 12.42
CA TRP A 545 24.91 5.02 13.22
C TRP A 545 24.31 6.36 13.65
N GLY A 546 22.99 6.43 13.70
CA GLY A 546 22.23 7.52 14.30
C GLY A 546 21.16 6.96 15.24
N TYR A 547 20.54 7.84 16.02
CA TYR A 547 19.41 7.49 16.87
C TYR A 547 18.09 7.89 16.23
N VAL A 548 17.08 7.06 16.46
CA VAL A 548 15.67 7.37 16.20
C VAL A 548 14.89 7.32 17.51
N ALA A 549 13.58 7.54 17.48
CA ALA A 549 12.77 7.45 18.69
C ALA A 549 13.00 6.12 19.44
N PRO A 550 13.17 6.17 20.77
CA PRO A 550 13.37 4.97 21.58
C PRO A 550 12.06 4.17 21.70
N LEU A 551 12.19 2.88 22.00
CA LEU A 551 11.04 2.03 22.34
C LEU A 551 10.31 2.56 23.58
N GLN A 552 8.98 2.45 23.58
CA GLN A 552 8.16 2.77 24.75
C GLN A 552 8.24 1.65 25.80
N THR A 553 8.23 0.40 25.31
CA THR A 553 8.29 -0.80 26.13
C THR A 553 9.54 -1.62 25.75
N GLY A 554 10.42 -1.86 26.73
CA GLY A 554 11.61 -2.70 26.53
C GLY A 554 11.24 -4.15 26.28
N VAL A 555 11.78 -4.75 25.22
CA VAL A 555 11.55 -6.17 24.90
C VAL A 555 12.79 -6.82 24.32
N SER A 556 13.04 -8.06 24.72
CA SER A 556 14.03 -8.98 24.16
C SER A 556 13.34 -10.24 23.63
N THR A 557 13.95 -11.01 22.73
CA THR A 557 13.35 -12.22 22.12
C THR A 557 12.00 -11.98 21.42
N ALA A 558 11.78 -10.74 20.97
CA ALA A 558 10.62 -10.35 20.17
C ALA A 558 10.79 -10.77 18.71
N GLY A 559 9.69 -10.80 17.97
CA GLY A 559 9.71 -10.91 16.52
C GLY A 559 9.63 -9.52 15.87
N ALA A 560 10.31 -9.30 14.75
CA ALA A 560 10.22 -8.04 14.01
C ALA A 560 9.99 -8.25 12.50
N SER A 561 9.21 -7.37 11.89
CA SER A 561 9.00 -7.34 10.44
C SER A 561 8.61 -5.94 9.98
N THR A 562 8.66 -5.70 8.67
CA THR A 562 8.20 -4.46 8.04
C THR A 562 6.90 -4.67 7.26
N LEU A 563 5.92 -3.80 7.44
CA LEU A 563 4.67 -3.81 6.70
C LEU A 563 4.27 -2.36 6.38
N ASN A 564 3.88 -2.09 5.13
CA ASN A 564 3.39 -0.79 4.66
C ASN A 564 4.26 0.41 5.07
N GLY A 565 5.59 0.28 4.91
CA GLY A 565 6.54 1.36 5.22
C GLY A 565 6.82 1.56 6.72
N LYS A 566 6.31 0.71 7.59
CA LYS A 566 6.51 0.76 9.05
C LYS A 566 7.22 -0.48 9.58
N ILE A 567 7.80 -0.38 10.77
CA ILE A 567 8.43 -1.50 11.49
C ILE A 567 7.52 -1.95 12.61
N TYR A 568 7.32 -3.26 12.74
CA TYR A 568 6.55 -3.88 13.81
C TYR A 568 7.46 -4.73 14.68
N LEU A 569 7.39 -4.55 15.99
CA LEU A 569 8.07 -5.33 17.01
C LEU A 569 7.02 -5.99 17.90
N VAL A 570 7.05 -7.32 17.99
CA VAL A 570 5.94 -8.13 18.45
C VAL A 570 6.35 -9.05 19.59
N GLY A 571 5.66 -8.91 20.73
CA GLY A 571 5.84 -9.75 21.91
C GLY A 571 7.22 -9.59 22.57
N GLY A 572 7.73 -10.68 23.15
CA GLY A 572 9.03 -10.72 23.80
C GLY A 572 8.98 -10.64 25.33
N TRP A 573 10.16 -10.56 25.92
CA TRP A 573 10.40 -10.54 27.37
C TRP A 573 10.85 -9.16 27.80
N ASN A 574 10.18 -8.60 28.80
CA ASN A 574 10.54 -7.34 29.42
C ASN A 574 11.35 -7.61 30.70
N GLU A 575 12.57 -7.08 30.77
CA GLU A 575 13.47 -7.32 31.89
C GLU A 575 13.08 -6.55 33.15
N ILE A 576 12.42 -5.40 33.04
CA ILE A 576 12.01 -4.60 34.19
C ILE A 576 10.86 -5.29 34.96
N GLU A 577 9.81 -5.69 34.24
CA GLU A 577 8.61 -6.34 34.79
C GLU A 577 8.78 -7.83 35.02
N LYS A 578 9.84 -8.45 34.44
CA LYS A 578 10.06 -9.91 34.41
C LYS A 578 8.84 -10.66 33.87
N LYS A 579 8.28 -10.16 32.77
CA LYS A 579 7.05 -10.66 32.16
C LYS A 579 7.14 -10.76 30.64
N TYR A 580 6.33 -11.65 30.10
CA TYR A 580 6.12 -11.84 28.68
C TYR A 580 5.17 -10.72 28.26
N LYS A 581 5.41 -10.12 27.10
CA LYS A 581 4.57 -9.03 26.61
C LYS A 581 3.69 -9.51 25.47
N LYS A 582 2.50 -8.93 25.40
CA LYS A 582 1.58 -9.04 24.26
C LYS A 582 1.73 -7.90 23.26
N CYS A 583 2.44 -6.84 23.65
CA CYS A 583 2.45 -5.59 22.91
C CYS A 583 2.97 -5.77 21.47
N ILE A 584 2.40 -4.97 20.58
CA ILE A 584 2.91 -4.73 19.24
C ILE A 584 3.30 -3.27 19.18
N GLN A 585 4.59 -2.99 19.05
CA GLN A 585 5.11 -1.64 18.90
C GLN A 585 5.36 -1.38 17.41
N CYS A 586 4.82 -0.27 16.90
CA CYS A 586 4.89 0.12 15.50
C CYS A 586 5.68 1.42 15.36
N TYR A 587 6.77 1.40 14.59
CA TYR A 587 7.56 2.59 14.29
C TYR A 587 7.16 3.18 12.95
N ASN A 588 6.82 4.47 12.96
CA ASN A 588 6.61 5.26 11.77
C ASN A 588 7.88 6.09 11.47
N PRO A 589 8.63 5.80 10.39
CA PRO A 589 9.83 6.55 10.04
C PRO A 589 9.55 8.01 9.65
N ASP A 590 8.37 8.33 9.11
CA ASP A 590 8.04 9.68 8.65
C ASP A 590 7.81 10.64 9.83
N LEU A 591 7.24 10.11 10.92
CA LEU A 591 6.97 10.85 12.15
C LEU A 591 8.08 10.67 13.20
N ASN A 592 8.98 9.72 12.97
CA ASN A 592 9.98 9.28 13.94
C ASN A 592 9.37 9.01 15.32
N GLU A 593 8.35 8.17 15.36
CA GLU A 593 7.63 7.83 16.59
C GLU A 593 7.27 6.35 16.65
N TRP A 594 7.15 5.84 17.87
CA TRP A 594 6.58 4.52 18.15
C TRP A 594 5.15 4.68 18.66
N THR A 595 4.24 3.84 18.19
CA THR A 595 2.88 3.69 18.72
C THR A 595 2.67 2.24 19.18
N GLU A 596 1.85 2.06 20.21
CA GLU A 596 1.33 0.73 20.53
C GLU A 596 0.09 0.45 19.67
N GLU A 597 0.06 -0.74 19.07
CA GLU A 597 -1.03 -1.26 18.24
C GLU A 597 -1.83 -2.31 19.04
N ASP A 598 -2.69 -3.08 18.36
CA ASP A 598 -3.34 -4.25 18.95
C ASP A 598 -2.34 -5.22 19.61
N GLU A 599 -2.84 -6.09 20.47
CA GLU A 599 -2.03 -7.06 21.20
C GLU A 599 -2.04 -8.45 20.56
N LEU A 600 -1.00 -9.23 20.86
CA LEU A 600 -1.03 -10.68 20.64
C LEU A 600 -2.14 -11.33 21.48
N PRO A 601 -2.77 -12.42 20.98
CA PRO A 601 -3.74 -13.19 21.77
C PRO A 601 -3.16 -13.64 23.12
N GLU A 602 -1.90 -14.10 23.09
CA GLU A 602 -1.16 -14.56 24.26
C GLU A 602 0.25 -13.95 24.30
N ALA A 603 0.72 -13.62 25.50
CA ALA A 603 2.05 -13.07 25.70
C ALA A 603 3.08 -14.14 25.35
N THR A 604 4.00 -13.84 24.44
CA THR A 604 4.85 -14.88 23.82
C THR A 604 6.30 -14.39 23.69
N VAL A 605 7.25 -15.26 24.03
CA VAL A 605 8.70 -15.03 23.86
C VAL A 605 9.29 -15.96 22.80
N GLY A 606 10.40 -15.55 22.18
CA GLY A 606 11.04 -16.34 21.12
C GLY A 606 10.12 -16.56 19.92
N VAL A 607 9.13 -15.67 19.75
CA VAL A 607 8.23 -15.66 18.60
C VAL A 607 8.97 -15.06 17.41
N SER A 608 8.81 -15.70 16.27
CA SER A 608 9.33 -15.18 15.01
C SER A 608 8.23 -14.37 14.31
N CYS A 609 8.61 -13.33 13.58
CA CYS A 609 7.66 -12.45 12.88
C CYS A 609 8.12 -12.20 11.46
N CYS A 610 7.18 -12.16 10.51
CA CYS A 610 7.45 -11.84 9.11
C CYS A 610 6.22 -11.22 8.46
N THR A 611 6.37 -10.77 7.22
CA THR A 611 5.26 -10.26 6.41
C THR A 611 5.14 -11.08 5.14
N ILE A 612 3.97 -11.64 4.88
CA ILE A 612 3.67 -12.48 3.71
C ILE A 612 2.42 -11.97 2.98
N SER A 613 2.34 -12.22 1.68
CA SER A 613 1.12 -11.98 0.90
C SER A 613 0.18 -13.17 1.01
N MET A 614 -1.08 -12.89 1.33
CA MET A 614 -2.15 -13.89 1.47
C MET A 614 -3.19 -13.71 0.36
N PRO A 615 -3.83 -14.80 -0.12
CA PRO A 615 -5.00 -14.70 -1.00
C PRO A 615 -6.15 -13.96 -0.29
N ASN A 616 -6.89 -13.14 -1.03
CA ASN A 616 -8.05 -12.44 -0.48
C ASN A 616 -9.22 -13.42 -0.28
N THR A 617 -9.52 -13.78 0.97
CA THR A 617 -10.63 -14.68 1.31
C THR A 617 -11.98 -13.97 1.44
N LYS A 618 -12.02 -12.62 1.37
CA LYS A 618 -13.26 -11.84 1.60
C LYS A 618 -14.37 -12.11 0.57
N THR A 619 -14.05 -12.70 -0.57
CA THR A 619 -15.04 -13.07 -1.59
C THR A 619 -15.87 -14.30 -1.21
N ARG A 620 -15.58 -14.98 -0.09
CA ARG A 620 -16.24 -16.24 0.28
C ARG A 620 -17.38 -16.09 1.29
N GLU A 621 -17.45 -14.99 2.05
CA GLU A 621 -18.39 -14.85 3.17
C GLU A 621 -19.64 -14.00 2.89
N SER A 622 -19.74 -13.28 1.76
CA SER A 622 -20.93 -12.46 1.48
C SER A 622 -22.06 -13.15 0.69
N ARG A 623 -21.88 -14.40 0.24
CA ARG A 623 -22.93 -15.13 -0.54
C ARG A 623 -23.09 -16.63 -0.22
N ALA A 624 -22.56 -17.12 0.91
CA ALA A 624 -22.76 -18.51 1.35
C ALA A 624 -24.10 -18.74 2.08
N SER A 625 -25.16 -18.06 1.65
CA SER A 625 -26.53 -18.22 2.15
C SER A 625 -27.56 -18.08 1.04
N SER A 626 -27.35 -18.72 -0.13
CA SER A 626 -28.44 -18.99 -1.10
C SER A 626 -27.97 -19.70 -2.39
N VAL A 627 -27.28 -20.84 -2.33
CA VAL A 627 -27.42 -21.83 -3.41
C VAL A 627 -27.31 -23.23 -2.83
N SER A 628 -28.47 -23.84 -2.62
CA SER A 628 -28.61 -25.27 -2.41
C SER A 628 -27.99 -26.02 -3.59
N SER A 629 -27.14 -26.99 -3.27
CA SER A 629 -26.74 -28.09 -4.14
C SER A 629 -27.95 -28.65 -4.90
N VAL A 630 -27.99 -28.48 -6.22
CA VAL A 630 -28.83 -29.31 -7.09
C VAL A 630 -27.94 -30.43 -7.62
N PRO A 631 -28.28 -31.71 -7.40
CA PRO A 631 -27.55 -32.82 -7.99
C PRO A 631 -27.88 -32.89 -9.47
N VAL A 632 -26.86 -32.96 -10.32
CA VAL A 632 -27.00 -33.33 -11.73
C VAL A 632 -27.18 -34.84 -11.78
N SER A 633 -28.39 -35.28 -12.12
CA SER A 633 -28.66 -36.65 -12.54
C SER A 633 -28.21 -36.84 -13.99
N ILE A 634 -27.68 -38.04 -14.25
CA ILE A 634 -27.07 -38.60 -15.47
C ILE A 634 -27.65 -38.08 -16.79
#